data_AF-A0A094D1A6-F1
#
_entry.id   AF-A0A094D1A6-F1
#
_cell.length_a   1.000
_cell.length_b   1.000
_cell.length_c   1.000
_cell.angle_alpha   90.00
_cell.angle_beta   90.00
_cell.angle_gamma   90.00
#
_symmetry.space_group_name_H-M   'P 1'
#
loop_
_entity.id
_entity.type
_entity.pdbx_description
1 polymer ?
#
loop_
_entity_poly.entity_id
_entity_poly.type
_entity_poly.pdbx_seq_one_letter_code
_entity_poly.pdbx_strand_id
1 'polypeptide(L)'
;MTVPNIQDTSTPTRLDDLENTLPQQDIVTPQIGFLFTGQGSQWVQMGRELIDTTTAFGVSMRKSDEILRRLSQSSWNLLGELHRSDNSSQVDNGHIAIPATTAIQIALVDLLKSLDILPHVVLGHSTGEIAAAYAAKVLTHHDALMVAFQLGQVLHRRGLFDGCGKMLAVGLGESEIQPYLDQLDRRDVNIACENSPLSTTVSGSSATIEQLQKNLQSLRIFNRELKVPAAYHSIQMECIESEYLTSIRAIEPSSTESTNFYSSVTARRKSEDFGPSYWLNNVTSKVLYRFALQRIISGTPSSSQLLLIEIGPQPHLRRPTEECIGEYNTDISQLAYFPSLLRGKDACQAAYELAHGISLRGYPVHSGNLAKLGAIYEAIYAEKEISKDHTCFSMDLNNKRALEIIVKDIAYQILKLTGNARVECRSELPLSDYGLDSLLAVEFADWINQKYALYFSVGEIFDASSLLDLAQSIGMSTQNYIPNSDEPLLSKKVVASQSPNGLPKLPLPDLKSTLEKYYRSVEAFGTDAELLTTRQTIDDFVNSEEGCKLQDRLLTRLHDPTLDCWLADLYNGSNFLDRNVPLVPFGSFFYTHKLSKFQHTQAERAAVVTKAALQYKEDLELGVISPDILQGQPSCTYLFQYLFNTSRKPCIGSDIIERFPGSNYIVVLWRGRVFEVPLYDNGSPLSYVQLKGIFEWIMQNADGDASQVGILTSDERTSWAKIRKNLQTLHPQNLQYLHAIEAAAFLVCLDEASPETASERAHHFHFGTGGNRWNDKSVQFVVCTNGVSGFVGDHSMLDAGTVLGLNRFITRAILQHRHDPDVSPPVSGDIGVNIDEKKLVTSPHIELQISRVTQDFNENIKDANHVFFTVSGFGGSICRLNNYPPKSLFQLVVALASRLYFGALAPLWETVSFGNFYRGRVEINQVISVPVLRFLNSVQDLCSPASERKQLLSDAVKSHAASVMRAVRGRGVDRHITSLRQMVMEGEAVPGLFTDPLYARTRPRKIMSHCHETGMAEKGFLLRDPESIWVHYEVEDESVAFSVTGRGEGPQRFCHNLELAANTLRELVVA
;
A
#
# COMPACT_ATOMS: atom_id res chain seq x y z
N MET A 1 -48.32 40.67 37.52
CA MET A 1 -47.89 41.80 36.67
C MET A 1 -48.46 41.56 35.28
N THR A 2 -49.46 42.38 34.94
CA THR A 2 -49.82 42.91 33.62
C THR A 2 -49.32 42.19 32.36
N VAL A 3 -50.28 41.71 31.57
CA VAL A 3 -50.20 41.56 30.11
C VAL A 3 -50.15 42.96 29.47
N PRO A 4 -49.21 43.21 28.53
CA PRO A 4 -49.42 44.19 27.46
C PRO A 4 -49.23 43.48 26.09
N ASN A 5 -50.29 43.32 25.32
CA ASN A 5 -50.80 44.22 24.30
C ASN A 5 -50.02 44.16 22.97
N ILE A 6 -50.70 43.55 22.00
CA ILE A 6 -50.35 43.48 20.58
C ILE A 6 -50.26 44.91 20.05
N GLN A 7 -49.12 45.28 19.46
CA GLN A 7 -49.01 46.43 18.58
C GLN A 7 -48.42 46.01 17.23
N ASP A 8 -49.15 46.40 16.20
CA ASP A 8 -48.90 46.39 14.77
C ASP A 8 -47.44 46.25 14.33
N THR A 9 -47.17 45.20 13.54
CA THR A 9 -46.07 45.20 12.57
C THR A 9 -46.63 45.54 11.19
N SER A 10 -46.68 46.84 10.89
CA SER A 10 -46.70 47.29 9.49
C SER A 10 -45.38 46.91 8.83
N THR A 11 -45.45 46.07 7.80
CA THR A 11 -44.36 45.67 6.91
C THR A 11 -43.60 46.89 6.34
N PRO A 12 -42.26 46.99 6.50
CA PRO A 12 -41.46 47.96 5.74
C PRO A 12 -41.27 47.45 4.31
N THR A 13 -41.85 48.17 3.36
CA THR A 13 -41.78 47.94 1.91
C THR A 13 -40.57 48.64 1.29
N ARG A 14 -39.34 48.22 1.60
CA ARG A 14 -38.16 48.55 0.77
C ARG A 14 -36.95 47.66 1.10
N LEU A 15 -36.27 47.22 0.05
CA LEU A 15 -35.11 46.31 0.06
C LEU A 15 -33.82 46.94 0.64
N ASP A 16 -33.83 48.22 0.98
CA ASP A 16 -32.61 48.98 1.31
C ASP A 16 -32.27 49.02 2.81
N ASP A 17 -33.17 48.55 3.70
CA ASP A 17 -32.97 48.60 5.17
C ASP A 17 -32.41 47.29 5.78
N LEU A 18 -32.05 46.31 4.95
CA LEU A 18 -31.45 45.02 5.40
C LEU A 18 -29.91 45.01 5.41
N GLU A 19 -29.24 46.06 4.94
CA GLU A 19 -27.77 46.09 4.81
C GLU A 19 -27.01 46.44 6.10
N ASN A 20 -27.66 46.82 7.21
CA ASN A 20 -26.96 47.40 8.37
C ASN A 20 -27.10 46.67 9.72
N THR A 21 -27.54 45.41 9.77
CA THR A 21 -27.62 44.66 11.05
C THR A 21 -27.16 43.20 10.99
N LEU A 22 -26.03 42.93 10.34
CA LEU A 22 -25.29 41.67 10.49
C LEU A 22 -23.84 41.96 10.91
N PRO A 23 -23.23 41.18 11.83
CA PRO A 23 -21.80 41.29 12.08
C PRO A 23 -21.05 40.94 10.79
N GLN A 24 -20.13 41.81 10.35
CA GLN A 24 -19.18 41.48 9.30
C GLN A 24 -18.38 40.24 9.75
N GLN A 25 -18.71 39.07 9.20
CA GLN A 25 -17.81 37.93 9.19
C GLN A 25 -16.94 38.07 7.94
N ASP A 26 -15.63 38.20 8.15
CA ASP A 26 -14.64 38.23 7.08
C ASP A 26 -14.70 36.89 6.30
N ILE A 27 -15.27 36.90 5.10
CA ILE A 27 -15.16 35.79 4.16
C ILE A 27 -13.69 35.75 3.71
N VAL A 28 -12.89 34.83 4.27
CA VAL A 28 -11.48 34.70 3.92
C VAL A 28 -11.36 34.02 2.56
N THR A 29 -11.06 34.80 1.51
CA THR A 29 -10.76 34.26 0.18
C THR A 29 -9.54 33.32 0.24
N PRO A 30 -9.62 32.10 -0.33
CA PRO A 30 -8.48 31.18 -0.39
C PRO A 30 -7.25 31.81 -1.05
N GLN A 31 -6.07 31.38 -0.62
CA GLN A 31 -4.80 31.74 -1.27
C GLN A 31 -4.47 30.75 -2.40
N ILE A 32 -3.86 31.24 -3.47
CA ILE A 32 -3.45 30.45 -4.62
C ILE A 32 -1.93 30.28 -4.61
N GLY A 33 -1.46 29.05 -4.70
CA GLY A 33 -0.04 28.72 -4.88
C GLY A 33 0.22 28.08 -6.24
N PHE A 34 1.07 28.66 -7.07
CA PHE A 34 1.47 28.01 -8.33
C PHE A 34 2.76 27.21 -8.13
N LEU A 35 2.73 25.93 -8.50
CA LEU A 35 3.88 25.04 -8.50
C LEU A 35 4.30 24.76 -9.94
N PHE A 36 5.49 25.17 -10.35
CA PHE A 36 5.93 25.02 -11.74
C PHE A 36 6.76 23.75 -11.92
N THR A 37 6.31 22.87 -12.82
CA THR A 37 7.04 21.64 -13.18
C THR A 37 8.42 21.94 -13.77
N GLY A 38 9.41 21.12 -13.44
CA GLY A 38 10.71 21.15 -14.10
C GLY A 38 10.75 20.42 -15.44
N GLN A 39 11.97 20.25 -15.95
CA GLN A 39 12.27 19.51 -17.17
C GLN A 39 11.83 18.03 -17.09
N GLY A 40 11.42 17.46 -18.23
CA GLY A 40 10.97 16.07 -18.36
C GLY A 40 9.45 15.91 -18.40
N SER A 41 8.69 16.99 -18.19
CA SER A 41 7.23 17.03 -18.30
C SER A 41 6.73 17.20 -19.73
N GLN A 42 7.59 17.57 -20.68
CA GLN A 42 7.20 17.78 -22.08
C GLN A 42 6.68 16.51 -22.75
N TRP A 43 5.78 16.68 -23.72
CA TRP A 43 5.31 15.62 -24.59
C TRP A 43 4.80 16.22 -25.92
N VAL A 44 4.76 15.40 -26.97
CA VAL A 44 4.31 15.82 -28.31
C VAL A 44 2.87 16.34 -28.27
N GLN A 45 2.58 17.47 -28.92
CA GLN A 45 1.24 18.10 -28.94
C GLN A 45 0.74 18.63 -27.59
N MET A 46 1.63 18.82 -26.60
CA MET A 46 1.24 19.45 -25.34
C MET A 46 0.60 20.83 -25.56
N GLY A 47 -0.60 21.02 -25.02
CA GLY A 47 -1.35 22.27 -25.08
C GLY A 47 -1.94 22.62 -26.46
N ARG A 48 -1.81 21.75 -27.47
CA ARG A 48 -2.17 22.04 -28.86
C ARG A 48 -3.56 22.63 -29.01
N GLU A 49 -4.57 22.07 -28.35
CA GLU A 49 -5.95 22.48 -28.53
C GLU A 49 -6.20 23.92 -28.06
N LEU A 50 -5.44 24.41 -27.07
CA LEU A 50 -5.50 25.80 -26.63
C LEU A 50 -4.71 26.75 -27.53
N ILE A 51 -3.66 26.27 -28.24
CA ILE A 51 -2.83 27.09 -29.15
C ILE A 51 -3.70 27.69 -30.27
N ASP A 52 -4.59 26.87 -30.82
CA ASP A 52 -5.43 27.21 -31.97
C ASP A 52 -6.61 28.13 -31.63
N THR A 53 -6.70 28.58 -30.38
CA THR A 53 -7.78 29.43 -29.90
C THR A 53 -7.40 30.92 -29.88
N THR A 54 -8.41 31.77 -29.75
CA THR A 54 -8.24 33.21 -29.49
C THR A 54 -8.11 33.54 -27.99
N THR A 55 -7.92 32.53 -27.13
CA THR A 55 -7.72 32.73 -25.69
C THR A 55 -6.37 33.39 -25.38
N ALA A 56 -6.21 33.89 -24.15
CA ALA A 56 -4.94 34.43 -23.68
C ALA A 56 -3.78 33.42 -23.82
N PHE A 57 -4.06 32.11 -23.68
CA PHE A 57 -3.09 31.05 -23.95
C PHE A 57 -2.59 31.09 -25.40
N GLY A 58 -3.50 31.03 -26.39
CA GLY A 58 -3.13 31.04 -27.81
C GLY A 58 -2.39 32.31 -28.21
N VAL A 59 -2.80 33.47 -27.68
CA VAL A 59 -2.10 34.75 -27.89
C VAL A 59 -0.67 34.71 -27.31
N SER A 60 -0.52 34.19 -26.09
CA SER A 60 0.78 34.05 -25.43
C SER A 60 1.70 33.07 -26.16
N MET A 61 1.16 31.97 -26.69
CA MET A 61 1.91 31.00 -27.50
C MET A 61 2.40 31.58 -28.82
N ARG A 62 1.57 32.38 -29.53
CA ARG A 62 2.01 33.11 -30.74
C ARG A 62 3.14 34.10 -30.45
N LYS A 63 3.05 34.83 -29.34
CA LYS A 63 4.11 35.74 -28.89
C LYS A 63 5.39 34.97 -28.52
N SER A 64 5.25 33.81 -27.88
CA SER A 64 6.38 32.92 -27.55
C SER A 64 7.08 32.40 -28.81
N ASP A 65 6.30 31.99 -29.82
CA ASP A 65 6.82 31.57 -31.12
C ASP A 65 7.60 32.68 -31.83
N GLU A 66 7.07 33.92 -31.83
CA GLU A 66 7.76 35.08 -32.41
C GLU A 66 9.11 35.35 -31.73
N ILE A 67 9.14 35.33 -30.40
CA ILE A 67 10.37 35.52 -29.62
C ILE A 67 11.36 34.41 -29.96
N LEU A 68 10.95 33.14 -29.89
CA LEU A 68 11.84 32.00 -30.14
C LEU A 68 12.33 31.94 -31.59
N ARG A 69 11.53 32.36 -32.58
CA ARG A 69 11.99 32.50 -33.98
C ARG A 69 13.09 33.55 -34.12
N ARG A 70 12.97 34.70 -33.44
CA ARG A 70 14.01 35.74 -33.45
C ARG A 70 15.29 35.21 -32.80
N LEU A 71 15.18 34.56 -31.64
CA LEU A 71 16.32 34.01 -30.90
C LEU A 71 17.02 32.87 -31.65
N SER A 72 16.26 31.99 -32.29
CA SER A 72 16.76 30.84 -33.05
C SER A 72 17.16 31.18 -34.49
N GLN A 73 17.01 32.44 -34.91
CA GLN A 73 17.19 32.88 -36.30
C GLN A 73 16.35 32.05 -37.28
N SER A 74 15.14 31.68 -36.85
CA SER A 74 14.17 30.87 -37.59
C SER A 74 14.65 29.46 -37.99
N SER A 75 15.65 28.90 -37.27
CA SER A 75 16.06 27.50 -37.45
C SER A 75 14.97 26.49 -37.11
N TRP A 76 14.04 26.87 -36.23
CA TRP A 76 12.82 26.12 -35.92
C TRP A 76 11.70 27.08 -35.50
N ASN A 77 10.50 26.55 -35.30
CA ASN A 77 9.39 27.31 -34.73
C ASN A 77 8.57 26.46 -33.77
N LEU A 78 8.14 27.07 -32.67
CA LEU A 78 7.48 26.43 -31.54
C LEU A 78 6.11 25.89 -31.93
N LEU A 79 5.28 26.69 -32.60
CA LEU A 79 3.92 26.25 -32.94
C LEU A 79 3.96 25.08 -33.91
N GLY A 80 4.80 25.14 -34.94
CA GLY A 80 4.96 24.06 -35.90
C GLY A 80 5.48 22.78 -35.24
N GLU A 81 6.41 22.89 -34.29
CA GLU A 81 6.90 21.74 -33.53
C GLU A 81 5.79 21.09 -32.68
N LEU A 82 4.99 21.87 -31.95
CA LEU A 82 3.88 21.37 -31.15
C LEU A 82 2.71 20.83 -31.99
N HIS A 83 2.67 21.10 -33.29
CA HIS A 83 1.69 20.53 -34.22
C HIS A 83 2.17 19.25 -34.92
N ARG A 84 3.43 18.84 -34.73
CA ARG A 84 3.96 17.61 -35.34
C ARG A 84 3.29 16.36 -34.74
N SER A 85 3.30 15.29 -35.52
CA SER A 85 2.94 13.94 -35.04
C SER A 85 4.09 13.32 -34.25
N ASP A 86 3.80 12.33 -33.41
CA ASP A 86 4.77 11.65 -32.53
C ASP A 86 6.08 11.25 -33.24
N ASN A 87 5.96 10.61 -34.41
CA ASN A 87 7.12 10.12 -35.18
C ASN A 87 8.03 11.20 -35.81
N SER A 88 7.61 12.47 -35.83
CA SER A 88 8.36 13.56 -36.48
C SER A 88 8.72 14.70 -35.52
N SER A 89 8.21 14.65 -34.29
CA SER A 89 8.50 15.67 -33.27
C SER A 89 9.92 15.50 -32.71
N GLN A 90 10.54 16.64 -32.42
CA GLN A 90 11.83 16.79 -31.78
C GLN A 90 11.68 17.44 -30.38
N VAL A 91 10.45 17.45 -29.82
CA VAL A 91 10.13 18.14 -28.55
C VAL A 91 10.93 17.59 -27.36
N ASP A 92 11.40 16.35 -27.43
CA ASP A 92 12.23 15.73 -26.40
C ASP A 92 13.71 16.13 -26.47
N ASN A 93 14.16 16.78 -27.56
CA ASN A 93 15.51 17.31 -27.63
C ASN A 93 15.65 18.49 -26.67
N GLY A 94 16.64 18.45 -25.76
CA GLY A 94 16.75 19.42 -24.66
C GLY A 94 16.75 20.90 -25.08
N HIS A 95 17.33 21.23 -26.24
CA HIS A 95 17.35 22.60 -26.76
C HIS A 95 15.99 23.10 -27.28
N ILE A 96 15.04 22.21 -27.52
CA ILE A 96 13.63 22.49 -27.84
C ILE A 96 12.77 22.33 -26.60
N ALA A 97 12.98 21.26 -25.83
CA ALA A 97 12.19 20.87 -24.68
C ALA A 97 12.12 21.96 -23.59
N ILE A 98 13.26 22.56 -23.24
CA ILE A 98 13.37 23.61 -22.22
C ILE A 98 12.54 24.84 -22.62
N PRO A 99 12.81 25.52 -23.76
CA PRO A 99 12.03 26.69 -24.15
C PRO A 99 10.56 26.38 -24.47
N ALA A 100 10.23 25.20 -25.01
CA ALA A 100 8.85 24.82 -25.27
C ALA A 100 8.04 24.62 -23.98
N THR A 101 8.62 23.98 -22.97
CA THR A 101 7.98 23.80 -21.65
C THR A 101 7.76 25.16 -20.98
N THR A 102 8.77 26.03 -20.99
CA THR A 102 8.65 27.40 -20.44
C THR A 102 7.56 28.20 -21.16
N ALA A 103 7.45 28.10 -22.49
CA ALA A 103 6.41 28.79 -23.25
C ALA A 103 4.99 28.32 -22.87
N ILE A 104 4.78 27.01 -22.71
CA ILE A 104 3.51 26.45 -22.23
C ILE A 104 3.17 26.98 -20.84
N GLN A 105 4.14 26.97 -19.92
CA GLN A 105 3.92 27.46 -18.55
C GLN A 105 3.58 28.96 -18.52
N ILE A 106 4.25 29.79 -19.33
CA ILE A 106 3.93 31.21 -19.49
C ILE A 106 2.51 31.39 -20.05
N ALA A 107 2.13 30.62 -21.07
CA ALA A 107 0.81 30.70 -21.66
C ALA A 107 -0.31 30.26 -20.69
N LEU A 108 -0.04 29.28 -19.81
CA LEU A 108 -0.95 28.89 -18.73
C LEU A 108 -1.09 30.01 -17.69
N VAL A 109 0.00 30.67 -17.31
CA VAL A 109 -0.04 31.83 -16.42
C VAL A 109 -0.89 32.96 -17.02
N ASP A 110 -0.73 33.25 -18.30
CA ASP A 110 -1.52 34.28 -18.99
C ASP A 110 -3.00 33.90 -19.10
N LEU A 111 -3.30 32.62 -19.32
CA LEU A 111 -4.66 32.09 -19.30
C LEU A 111 -5.32 32.27 -17.93
N LEU A 112 -4.66 31.82 -16.87
CA LEU A 112 -5.16 31.94 -15.49
C LEU A 112 -5.32 33.40 -15.07
N LYS A 113 -4.37 34.26 -15.45
CA LYS A 113 -4.47 35.71 -15.24
C LYS A 113 -5.68 36.31 -15.95
N SER A 114 -6.01 35.86 -17.17
CA SER A 114 -7.22 36.32 -17.86
C SER A 114 -8.52 35.87 -17.19
N LEU A 115 -8.44 34.88 -16.30
CA LEU A 115 -9.54 34.37 -15.48
C LEU A 115 -9.54 34.97 -14.07
N ASP A 116 -8.73 35.99 -13.80
CA ASP A 116 -8.50 36.60 -12.48
C ASP A 116 -7.90 35.63 -11.44
N ILE A 117 -7.34 34.49 -11.87
CA ILE A 117 -6.63 33.55 -11.00
C ILE A 117 -5.16 33.98 -10.90
N LEU A 118 -4.82 34.63 -9.80
CA LEU A 118 -3.48 35.18 -9.54
C LEU A 118 -2.78 34.46 -8.38
N PRO A 119 -1.49 34.13 -8.50
CA PRO A 119 -0.76 33.46 -7.43
C PRO A 119 -0.44 34.42 -6.28
N HIS A 120 -0.77 33.99 -5.06
CA HIS A 120 -0.22 34.57 -3.84
C HIS A 120 1.23 34.12 -3.62
N VAL A 121 1.54 32.88 -4.00
CA VAL A 121 2.86 32.27 -3.86
C VAL A 121 3.21 31.47 -5.12
N VAL A 122 4.49 31.47 -5.49
CA VAL A 122 5.02 30.64 -6.59
C VAL A 122 6.23 29.86 -6.12
N LEU A 123 6.35 28.62 -6.60
CA LEU A 123 7.50 27.75 -6.40
C LEU A 123 7.77 26.99 -7.69
N GLY A 124 8.97 27.11 -8.24
CA GLY A 124 9.40 26.30 -9.38
C GLY A 124 10.29 25.14 -8.96
N HIS A 125 10.13 24.00 -9.62
CA HIS A 125 11.08 22.89 -9.55
C HIS A 125 12.10 23.04 -10.67
N SER A 126 13.39 23.23 -10.34
CA SER A 126 14.45 23.39 -11.34
C SER A 126 14.12 24.50 -12.36
N THR A 127 14.14 24.19 -13.66
CA THR A 127 13.85 25.12 -14.76
C THR A 127 12.43 25.68 -14.75
N GLY A 128 11.51 25.06 -13.99
CA GLY A 128 10.18 25.61 -13.74
C GLY A 128 10.23 26.97 -13.03
N GLU A 129 11.34 27.29 -12.35
CA GLU A 129 11.54 28.62 -11.74
C GLU A 129 11.54 29.77 -12.76
N ILE A 130 11.90 29.50 -14.02
CA ILE A 130 11.91 30.52 -15.08
C ILE A 130 10.49 31.05 -15.32
N ALA A 131 9.50 30.16 -15.42
CA ALA A 131 8.10 30.54 -15.58
C ALA A 131 7.48 31.04 -14.26
N ALA A 132 7.96 30.54 -13.11
CA ALA A 132 7.59 31.11 -11.80
C ALA A 132 8.03 32.58 -11.68
N ALA A 133 9.20 32.94 -12.21
CA ALA A 133 9.70 34.30 -12.20
C ALA A 133 8.87 35.20 -13.14
N TYR A 134 8.41 34.67 -14.28
CA TYR A 134 7.42 35.37 -15.11
C TYR A 134 6.10 35.62 -14.36
N ALA A 135 5.57 34.60 -13.68
CA ALA A 135 4.33 34.72 -12.91
C ALA A 135 4.43 35.73 -11.76
N ALA A 136 5.60 35.83 -11.12
CA ALA A 136 5.91 36.83 -10.10
C ALA A 136 6.30 38.22 -10.68
N LYS A 137 6.25 38.39 -12.01
CA LYS A 137 6.64 39.61 -12.75
C LYS A 137 8.12 40.00 -12.60
N VAL A 138 8.96 39.06 -12.17
CA VAL A 138 10.42 39.24 -12.07
C VAL A 138 11.06 39.25 -13.45
N LEU A 139 10.66 38.33 -14.33
CA LEU A 139 11.13 38.29 -15.71
C LEU A 139 10.03 38.74 -16.67
N THR A 140 10.42 39.47 -17.71
CA THR A 140 9.54 39.71 -18.85
C THR A 140 9.31 38.41 -19.63
N HIS A 141 8.26 38.37 -20.44
CA HIS A 141 8.00 37.23 -21.34
C HIS A 141 9.21 36.93 -22.23
N HIS A 142 9.85 37.98 -22.74
CA HIS A 142 11.05 37.87 -23.57
C HIS A 142 12.23 37.29 -22.78
N ASP A 143 12.48 37.79 -21.57
CA ASP A 143 13.64 37.38 -20.78
C ASP A 143 13.48 35.94 -20.25
N ALA A 144 12.27 35.55 -19.85
CA ALA A 144 12.00 34.16 -19.46
C ALA A 144 12.31 33.18 -20.61
N LEU A 145 11.87 33.50 -21.83
CA LEU A 145 12.20 32.68 -23.01
C LEU A 145 13.66 32.79 -23.42
N MET A 146 14.32 33.94 -23.25
CA MET A 146 15.76 34.10 -23.47
C MET A 146 16.57 33.19 -22.54
N VAL A 147 16.26 33.19 -21.24
CA VAL A 147 16.93 32.37 -20.23
C VAL A 147 16.77 30.88 -20.56
N ALA A 148 15.56 30.44 -20.89
CA ALA A 148 15.25 29.06 -21.26
C ALA A 148 15.92 28.63 -22.58
N PHE A 149 15.84 29.48 -23.60
CA PHE A 149 16.42 29.22 -24.91
C PHE A 149 17.94 29.13 -24.85
N GLN A 150 18.60 30.12 -24.24
CA GLN A 150 20.06 30.12 -24.16
C GLN A 150 20.59 28.93 -23.36
N LEU A 151 19.90 28.51 -22.30
CA LEU A 151 20.27 27.31 -21.54
C LEU A 151 20.29 26.08 -22.45
N GLY A 152 19.19 25.85 -23.18
CA GLY A 152 19.08 24.74 -24.13
C GLY A 152 20.19 24.77 -25.20
N GLN A 153 20.48 25.95 -25.74
CA GLN A 153 21.50 26.12 -26.79
C GLN A 153 22.92 25.90 -26.27
N VAL A 154 23.26 26.41 -25.09
CA VAL A 154 24.59 26.21 -24.50
C VAL A 154 24.80 24.73 -24.15
N LEU A 155 23.82 24.07 -23.53
CA LEU A 155 23.87 22.63 -23.24
C LEU A 155 24.08 21.80 -24.52
N HIS A 156 23.36 22.14 -25.60
CA HIS A 156 23.52 21.47 -26.88
C HIS A 156 24.91 21.69 -27.50
N ARG A 157 25.41 22.93 -27.55
CA ARG A 157 26.76 23.23 -28.09
C ARG A 157 27.88 22.56 -27.30
N ARG A 158 27.67 22.33 -26.00
CA ARG A 158 28.62 21.62 -25.12
C ARG A 158 28.51 20.09 -25.18
N GLY A 159 27.62 19.54 -26.01
CA GLY A 159 27.45 18.09 -26.17
C GLY A 159 26.88 17.40 -24.94
N LEU A 160 26.25 18.15 -24.02
CA LEU A 160 25.70 17.57 -22.78
C LEU A 160 24.44 16.72 -23.03
N PHE A 161 23.88 16.79 -24.23
CA PHE A 161 22.76 15.95 -24.67
C PHE A 161 23.20 14.64 -25.35
N ASP A 162 24.50 14.41 -25.53
CA ASP A 162 25.04 13.27 -26.29
C ASP A 162 25.21 12.01 -25.42
N GLY A 163 24.47 11.90 -24.30
CA GLY A 163 24.42 10.70 -23.45
C GLY A 163 25.50 10.61 -22.37
N CYS A 164 26.22 11.70 -22.07
CA CYS A 164 27.31 11.73 -21.09
C CYS A 164 26.83 11.65 -19.62
N GLY A 165 25.56 11.90 -19.33
CA GLY A 165 25.01 11.87 -17.98
C GLY A 165 23.53 11.51 -17.94
N LYS A 166 23.10 10.91 -16.83
CA LYS A 166 21.73 10.44 -16.58
C LYS A 166 21.20 10.97 -15.26
N MET A 167 19.88 10.88 -15.08
CA MET A 167 19.22 11.15 -13.81
C MET A 167 18.30 10.00 -13.42
N LEU A 168 18.28 9.67 -12.13
CA LEU A 168 17.52 8.56 -11.55
C LEU A 168 16.63 9.09 -10.41
N ALA A 169 15.31 8.95 -10.55
CA ALA A 169 14.41 9.14 -9.43
C ALA A 169 14.46 7.92 -8.52
N VAL A 170 14.58 8.11 -7.21
CA VAL A 170 14.71 7.05 -6.21
C VAL A 170 13.68 7.25 -5.10
N GLY A 171 13.03 6.16 -4.69
CA GLY A 171 12.04 6.14 -3.62
C GLY A 171 12.67 6.08 -2.22
N LEU A 172 13.66 6.95 -1.98
CA LEU A 172 14.36 7.11 -0.70
C LEU A 172 14.61 8.60 -0.45
N GLY A 173 14.57 9.01 0.82
CA GLY A 173 15.01 10.33 1.25
C GLY A 173 16.52 10.52 1.15
N GLU A 174 17.01 11.76 1.32
CA GLU A 174 18.44 12.08 1.23
C GLU A 174 19.31 11.27 2.18
N SER A 175 18.92 11.18 3.46
CA SER A 175 19.67 10.41 4.46
C SER A 175 19.73 8.92 4.15
N GLU A 176 18.66 8.39 3.53
CA GLU A 176 18.55 6.97 3.21
C GLU A 176 19.27 6.59 1.91
N ILE A 177 19.36 7.50 0.93
CA ILE A 177 20.09 7.25 -0.32
C ILE A 177 21.61 7.39 -0.13
N GLN A 178 22.04 8.21 0.83
CA GLN A 178 23.45 8.54 1.06
C GLN A 178 24.38 7.31 1.19
N PRO A 179 24.05 6.25 1.97
CA PRO A 179 24.91 5.07 2.08
C PRO A 179 25.13 4.30 0.78
N TYR A 180 24.23 4.44 -0.21
CA TYR A 180 24.38 3.83 -1.53
C TYR A 180 25.23 4.69 -2.46
N LEU A 181 25.16 6.02 -2.32
CA LEU A 181 26.02 6.94 -3.06
C LEU A 181 27.47 6.87 -2.59
N ASP A 182 27.70 6.60 -1.30
CA ASP A 182 29.04 6.40 -0.72
C ASP A 182 29.75 5.14 -1.21
N GLN A 183 29.03 4.24 -1.90
CA GLN A 183 29.60 3.04 -2.53
C GLN A 183 30.05 3.28 -3.99
N LEU A 184 29.84 4.50 -4.50
CA LEU A 184 30.18 4.92 -5.86
C LEU A 184 31.28 5.98 -5.82
N ASP A 185 31.82 6.35 -6.98
CA ASP A 185 32.70 7.52 -7.05
C ASP A 185 31.89 8.79 -6.76
N ARG A 186 32.06 9.35 -5.56
CA ARG A 186 31.36 10.56 -5.08
C ARG A 186 31.62 11.80 -5.94
N ARG A 187 32.65 11.79 -6.80
CA ARG A 187 32.93 12.88 -7.75
C ARG A 187 32.04 12.85 -8.98
N ASP A 188 31.34 11.75 -9.21
CA ASP A 188 30.56 11.49 -10.43
C ASP A 188 29.07 11.25 -10.15
N VAL A 189 28.62 11.47 -8.90
CA VAL A 189 27.21 11.33 -8.51
C VAL A 189 26.80 12.38 -7.48
N ASN A 190 25.69 13.06 -7.73
CA ASN A 190 25.13 14.11 -6.89
C ASN A 190 23.66 13.82 -6.59
N ILE A 191 23.19 14.22 -5.41
CA ILE A 191 21.75 14.35 -5.17
C ILE A 191 21.32 15.64 -5.87
N ALA A 192 20.66 15.48 -7.02
CA ALA A 192 20.19 16.56 -7.87
C ALA A 192 18.96 17.25 -7.27
N CYS A 193 18.04 16.47 -6.69
CA CYS A 193 16.80 16.99 -6.14
C CYS A 193 16.45 16.27 -4.84
N GLU A 194 16.02 17.07 -3.85
CA GLU A 194 15.33 16.61 -2.66
C GLU A 194 13.85 17.00 -2.78
N ASN A 195 13.05 16.05 -3.25
CA ASN A 195 11.66 16.29 -3.62
C ASN A 195 10.72 16.07 -2.44
N SER A 196 10.98 15.07 -1.59
CA SER A 196 10.18 14.75 -0.41
C SER A 196 11.00 13.92 0.60
N PRO A 197 10.45 13.62 1.81
CA PRO A 197 11.10 12.69 2.74
C PRO A 197 11.36 11.30 2.18
N LEU A 198 10.60 10.91 1.14
CA LEU A 198 10.63 9.58 0.54
C LEU A 198 11.08 9.59 -0.93
N SER A 199 11.49 10.75 -1.46
CA SER A 199 11.81 10.91 -2.87
C SER A 199 12.98 11.85 -3.11
N THR A 200 14.03 11.29 -3.73
CA THR A 200 15.20 12.02 -4.22
C THR A 200 15.41 11.76 -5.71
N THR A 201 16.07 12.71 -6.37
CA THR A 201 16.60 12.50 -7.72
C THR A 201 18.12 12.58 -7.65
N VAL A 202 18.79 11.59 -8.24
CA VAL A 202 20.25 11.49 -8.31
C VAL A 202 20.69 11.76 -9.75
N SER A 203 21.78 12.50 -9.95
CA SER A 203 22.39 12.75 -11.26
C SER A 203 23.86 12.37 -11.27
N GLY A 204 24.38 11.97 -12.43
CA GLY A 204 25.77 11.52 -12.58
C GLY A 204 26.07 11.01 -13.98
N SER A 205 27.27 10.46 -14.22
CA SER A 205 27.55 9.80 -15.50
C SER A 205 26.62 8.61 -15.75
N SER A 206 26.44 8.26 -17.02
CA SER A 206 25.63 7.11 -17.42
C SER A 206 26.09 5.82 -16.73
N ALA A 207 27.40 5.59 -16.62
CA ALA A 207 27.96 4.40 -15.98
C ALA A 207 27.65 4.35 -14.47
N THR A 208 27.82 5.48 -13.78
CA THR A 208 27.60 5.57 -12.33
C THR A 208 26.12 5.44 -11.98
N ILE A 209 25.23 6.07 -12.76
CA ILE A 209 23.78 5.93 -12.59
C ILE A 209 23.31 4.49 -12.87
N GLU A 210 23.83 3.83 -13.90
CA GLU A 210 23.51 2.43 -14.19
C GLU A 210 24.00 1.48 -13.08
N GLN A 211 25.17 1.74 -12.51
CA GLN A 211 25.67 1.00 -11.35
C GLN A 211 24.78 1.20 -10.13
N LEU A 212 24.41 2.45 -9.82
CA LEU A 212 23.46 2.75 -8.74
C LEU A 212 22.13 2.05 -8.97
N GLN A 213 21.60 2.13 -10.20
CA GLN A 213 20.33 1.53 -10.58
C GLN A 213 20.33 0.02 -10.35
N LYS A 214 21.37 -0.69 -10.83
CA LYS A 214 21.53 -2.14 -10.60
C LYS A 214 21.60 -2.47 -9.10
N ASN A 215 22.33 -1.68 -8.32
CA ASN A 215 22.42 -1.86 -6.87
C ASN A 215 21.04 -1.70 -6.22
N LEU A 216 20.30 -0.63 -6.53
CA LEU A 216 18.97 -0.37 -5.97
C LEU A 216 17.95 -1.43 -6.41
N GLN A 217 18.00 -1.88 -7.67
CA GLN A 217 17.16 -2.97 -8.19
C GLN A 217 17.43 -4.29 -7.46
N SER A 218 18.69 -4.64 -7.21
CA SER A 218 19.04 -5.86 -6.44
C SER A 218 18.47 -5.85 -5.01
N LEU A 219 18.25 -4.65 -4.47
CA LEU A 219 17.68 -4.41 -3.15
C LEU A 219 16.18 -4.16 -3.17
N ARG A 220 15.54 -4.19 -4.35
CA ARG A 220 14.12 -3.89 -4.57
C ARG A 220 13.70 -2.50 -4.08
N ILE A 221 14.59 -1.52 -4.18
CA ILE A 221 14.28 -0.12 -3.90
C ILE A 221 13.75 0.53 -5.18
N PHE A 222 12.62 1.23 -5.10
CA PHE A 222 12.03 1.93 -6.25
C PHE A 222 13.05 2.88 -6.87
N ASN A 223 13.27 2.74 -8.18
CA ASN A 223 14.10 3.62 -8.96
C ASN A 223 13.58 3.69 -10.40
N ARG A 224 13.68 4.87 -11.03
CA ARG A 224 13.25 5.08 -12.42
C ARG A 224 14.18 6.06 -13.11
N GLU A 225 14.79 5.64 -14.21
CA GLU A 225 15.58 6.53 -15.06
C GLU A 225 14.65 7.62 -15.63
N LEU A 226 15.07 8.88 -15.51
CA LEU A 226 14.31 10.00 -16.03
C LEU A 226 14.62 10.20 -17.51
N LYS A 227 13.58 10.44 -18.31
CA LYS A 227 13.71 10.76 -19.74
C LYS A 227 14.16 12.21 -19.93
N VAL A 228 15.39 12.49 -19.53
CA VAL A 228 16.01 13.81 -19.65
C VAL A 228 17.38 13.65 -20.30
N PRO A 229 17.79 14.58 -21.20
CA PRO A 229 18.96 14.37 -22.04
C PRO A 229 20.29 14.67 -21.34
N ALA A 230 20.29 15.16 -20.09
CA ALA A 230 21.49 15.55 -19.36
C ALA A 230 21.37 15.27 -17.85
N ALA A 231 22.52 15.16 -17.17
CA ALA A 231 22.63 15.09 -15.72
C ALA A 231 22.56 16.50 -15.08
N TYR A 232 21.36 17.08 -15.01
CA TYR A 232 21.15 18.39 -14.37
C TYR A 232 21.52 18.39 -12.88
N HIS A 233 21.85 19.57 -12.32
CA HIS A 233 22.23 19.76 -10.92
C HIS A 233 23.42 18.89 -10.49
N SER A 234 24.39 18.74 -11.39
CA SER A 234 25.62 17.99 -11.19
C SER A 234 26.83 18.84 -11.55
N ILE A 235 28.02 18.35 -11.19
CA ILE A 235 29.31 18.95 -11.59
C ILE A 235 29.44 19.13 -13.11
N GLN A 236 28.76 18.30 -13.92
CA GLN A 236 28.80 18.40 -15.38
C GLN A 236 28.21 19.73 -15.88
N MET A 237 27.32 20.35 -15.11
CA MET A 237 26.72 21.64 -15.46
C MET A 237 27.68 22.82 -15.22
N GLU A 238 28.81 22.67 -14.52
CA GLU A 238 29.75 23.79 -14.35
C GLU A 238 30.38 24.23 -15.68
N CYS A 239 30.47 23.33 -16.66
CA CYS A 239 31.11 23.63 -17.94
C CYS A 239 30.36 24.66 -18.81
N ILE A 240 29.10 24.98 -18.46
CA ILE A 240 28.30 25.99 -19.18
C ILE A 240 28.46 27.41 -18.63
N GLU A 241 29.10 27.60 -17.48
CA GLU A 241 29.13 28.86 -16.71
C GLU A 241 29.42 30.10 -17.57
N SER A 242 30.62 30.17 -18.17
CA SER A 242 31.08 31.38 -18.88
C SER A 242 30.17 31.74 -20.06
N GLU A 243 29.74 30.71 -20.81
CA GLU A 243 28.94 30.89 -22.02
C GLU A 243 27.49 31.25 -21.67
N TYR A 244 26.92 30.58 -20.68
CA TYR A 244 25.55 30.84 -20.25
C TYR A 244 25.41 32.23 -19.62
N LEU A 245 26.31 32.61 -18.70
CA LEU A 245 26.33 33.95 -18.10
C LEU A 245 26.41 35.06 -19.16
N THR A 246 27.28 34.89 -20.16
CA THR A 246 27.44 35.85 -21.25
C THR A 246 26.17 35.95 -22.10
N SER A 247 25.53 34.81 -22.40
CA SER A 247 24.37 34.73 -23.28
C SER A 247 23.11 35.39 -22.72
N ILE A 248 22.97 35.43 -21.38
CA ILE A 248 21.80 36.03 -20.70
C ILE A 248 22.12 37.35 -20.01
N ARG A 249 23.30 37.94 -20.23
CA ARG A 249 23.75 39.18 -19.53
C ARG A 249 22.82 40.39 -19.68
N ALA A 250 21.97 40.38 -20.72
CA ALA A 250 21.10 41.48 -21.08
C ALA A 250 19.70 41.38 -20.45
N ILE A 251 19.42 40.36 -19.61
CA ILE A 251 18.16 40.29 -18.88
C ILE A 251 18.10 41.39 -17.82
N GLU A 252 16.92 41.98 -17.65
CA GLU A 252 16.68 43.05 -16.68
C GLU A 252 15.60 42.60 -15.68
N PRO A 253 15.97 41.73 -14.71
CA PRO A 253 15.02 41.22 -13.74
C PRO A 253 14.52 42.33 -12.81
N SER A 254 13.22 42.36 -12.59
CA SER A 254 12.58 43.22 -11.59
C SER A 254 12.55 42.54 -10.22
N SER A 255 12.25 43.30 -9.16
CA SER A 255 11.96 42.74 -7.84
C SER A 255 10.52 42.20 -7.77
N THR A 256 10.24 41.29 -6.84
CA THR A 256 8.88 40.78 -6.61
C THR A 256 8.02 41.83 -5.90
N GLU A 257 6.89 42.22 -6.47
CA GLU A 257 6.01 43.24 -5.83
C GLU A 257 4.88 42.62 -4.99
N SER A 258 4.10 41.68 -5.56
CA SER A 258 2.82 41.21 -5.00
C SER A 258 2.71 39.69 -4.80
N THR A 259 3.61 38.91 -5.42
CA THR A 259 3.59 37.45 -5.36
C THR A 259 4.85 36.96 -4.63
N ASN A 260 4.67 36.06 -3.67
CA ASN A 260 5.77 35.49 -2.90
C ASN A 260 6.51 34.43 -3.72
N PHE A 261 7.72 34.72 -4.18
CA PHE A 261 8.55 33.75 -4.88
C PHE A 261 9.40 32.93 -3.90
N TYR A 262 9.25 31.61 -3.91
CA TYR A 262 10.12 30.68 -3.17
C TYR A 262 11.06 29.98 -4.15
N SER A 263 12.35 30.07 -3.87
CA SER A 263 13.41 29.48 -4.68
C SER A 263 13.68 28.05 -4.22
N SER A 264 13.68 27.10 -5.15
CA SER A 264 14.15 25.74 -4.91
C SER A 264 15.68 25.65 -4.83
N VAL A 265 16.42 26.68 -5.25
CA VAL A 265 17.88 26.78 -5.07
C VAL A 265 18.25 27.03 -3.60
N THR A 266 17.51 27.92 -2.94
CA THR A 266 17.86 28.39 -1.58
C THR A 266 16.90 27.90 -0.49
N ALA A 267 15.79 27.25 -0.88
CA ALA A 267 14.68 26.89 0.00
C ALA A 267 14.13 28.08 0.82
N ARG A 268 14.18 29.30 0.27
CA ARG A 268 13.76 30.54 0.93
C ARG A 268 12.96 31.43 -0.01
N ARG A 269 12.16 32.32 0.58
CA ARG A 269 11.53 33.42 -0.15
C ARG A 269 12.63 34.34 -0.72
N LYS A 270 12.51 34.70 -1.99
CA LYS A 270 13.44 35.57 -2.71
C LYS A 270 12.66 36.73 -3.35
N SER A 271 13.18 37.94 -3.23
CA SER A 271 12.53 39.16 -3.73
C SER A 271 13.37 39.96 -4.73
N GLU A 272 14.68 39.70 -4.81
CA GLU A 272 15.64 40.42 -5.65
C GLU A 272 16.76 39.47 -6.12
N ASP A 273 17.72 39.98 -6.91
CA ASP A 273 18.88 39.25 -7.44
C ASP A 273 18.56 38.04 -8.34
N PHE A 274 17.68 38.24 -9.33
CA PHE A 274 17.36 37.23 -10.36
C PHE A 274 18.21 37.38 -11.64
N GLY A 275 19.45 37.85 -11.48
CA GLY A 275 20.39 38.07 -12.58
C GLY A 275 21.02 36.79 -13.13
N PRO A 276 21.95 36.90 -14.10
CA PRO A 276 22.60 35.75 -14.74
C PRO A 276 23.18 34.70 -13.77
N SER A 277 23.84 35.15 -12.69
CA SER A 277 24.42 34.26 -11.69
C SER A 277 23.37 33.40 -10.96
N TYR A 278 22.15 33.92 -10.79
CA TYR A 278 21.06 33.15 -10.20
C TYR A 278 20.60 32.02 -11.13
N TRP A 279 20.43 32.31 -12.42
CA TRP A 279 20.01 31.31 -13.40
C TRP A 279 21.06 30.25 -13.66
N LEU A 280 22.35 30.59 -13.57
CA LEU A 280 23.43 29.61 -13.50
C LEU A 280 23.26 28.70 -12.27
N ASN A 281 23.11 29.29 -11.07
CA ASN A 281 22.91 28.53 -9.84
C ASN A 281 21.66 27.64 -9.90
N ASN A 282 20.59 28.08 -10.58
CA ASN A 282 19.35 27.31 -10.73
C ASN A 282 19.53 25.99 -11.49
N VAL A 283 20.55 25.86 -12.35
CA VAL A 283 20.81 24.62 -13.10
C VAL A 283 22.01 23.82 -12.55
N THR A 284 22.87 24.44 -11.75
CA THR A 284 24.04 23.79 -11.15
C THR A 284 23.80 23.32 -9.71
N SER A 285 22.95 23.99 -8.95
CA SER A 285 22.73 23.73 -7.52
C SER A 285 21.65 22.67 -7.28
N LYS A 286 21.76 21.91 -6.19
CA LYS A 286 20.73 20.97 -5.74
C LYS A 286 19.36 21.65 -5.59
N VAL A 287 18.31 20.99 -6.09
CA VAL A 287 16.90 21.43 -5.96
C VAL A 287 16.35 21.03 -4.58
N LEU A 288 16.03 22.02 -3.75
CA LEU A 288 15.50 21.88 -2.38
C LEU A 288 13.98 22.09 -2.33
N TYR A 289 13.24 21.33 -3.15
CA TYR A 289 11.80 21.50 -3.31
C TYR A 289 11.01 21.25 -2.02
N ARG A 290 11.31 20.14 -1.32
CA ARG A 290 10.68 19.79 -0.02
C ARG A 290 10.71 20.96 0.96
N PHE A 291 11.90 21.50 1.20
CA PHE A 291 12.10 22.59 2.16
C PHE A 291 11.44 23.89 1.73
N ALA A 292 11.44 24.20 0.43
CA ALA A 292 10.74 25.37 -0.08
C ALA A 292 9.23 25.25 0.12
N LEU A 293 8.65 24.09 -0.21
CA LEU A 293 7.22 23.81 -0.03
C LEU A 293 6.82 23.82 1.45
N GLN A 294 7.64 23.23 2.32
CA GLN A 294 7.44 23.26 3.77
C GLN A 294 7.31 24.69 4.30
N ARG A 295 8.15 25.62 3.83
CA ARG A 295 8.07 27.03 4.25
C ARG A 295 6.80 27.73 3.76
N ILE A 296 6.30 27.35 2.58
CA ILE A 296 5.04 27.87 2.05
C ILE A 296 3.88 27.41 2.95
N ILE A 297 3.82 26.12 3.26
CA ILE A 297 2.77 25.55 4.10
C ILE A 297 2.81 26.17 5.50
N SER A 298 3.97 26.17 6.15
CA SER A 298 4.15 26.75 7.49
C SER A 298 3.92 28.27 7.55
N GLY A 299 4.08 28.97 6.42
CA GLY A 299 3.84 30.41 6.31
C GLY A 299 2.39 30.78 5.97
N THR A 300 1.53 29.80 5.70
CA THR A 300 0.12 30.02 5.38
C THR A 300 -0.68 30.19 6.67
N PRO A 301 -1.47 31.27 6.85
CA PRO A 301 -2.30 31.45 8.04
C PRO A 301 -3.29 30.30 8.22
N SER A 302 -3.45 29.80 9.45
CA SER A 302 -4.38 28.69 9.75
C SER A 302 -5.85 29.01 9.44
N SER A 303 -6.19 30.29 9.25
CA SER A 303 -7.53 30.76 8.84
C SER A 303 -7.76 30.75 7.32
N SER A 304 -6.73 30.45 6.51
CA SER A 304 -6.76 30.57 5.06
C SER A 304 -6.55 29.22 4.38
N GLN A 305 -7.44 28.86 3.45
CA GLN A 305 -7.25 27.70 2.59
C GLN A 305 -6.16 27.98 1.54
N LEU A 306 -5.25 27.04 1.29
CA LEU A 306 -4.25 27.14 0.21
C LEU A 306 -4.62 26.17 -0.93
N LEU A 307 -4.89 26.73 -2.11
CA LEU A 307 -5.16 26.00 -3.34
C LEU A 307 -3.89 25.97 -4.18
N LEU A 308 -3.28 24.80 -4.34
CA LEU A 308 -2.08 24.58 -5.14
C LEU A 308 -2.46 24.23 -6.58
N ILE A 309 -1.90 24.96 -7.55
CA ILE A 309 -2.06 24.70 -8.97
C ILE A 309 -0.70 24.32 -9.56
N GLU A 310 -0.58 23.12 -10.09
CA GLU A 310 0.62 22.69 -10.80
C GLU A 310 0.61 23.20 -12.24
N ILE A 311 1.50 24.14 -12.55
CA ILE A 311 1.65 24.78 -13.85
C ILE A 311 2.67 24.01 -14.68
N GLY A 312 2.19 23.28 -15.68
CA GLY A 312 3.03 22.48 -16.55
C GLY A 312 2.28 21.70 -17.62
N PRO A 313 3.00 21.05 -18.55
CA PRO A 313 2.41 20.17 -19.57
C PRO A 313 1.75 18.90 -19.03
N GLN A 314 2.22 18.40 -17.88
CA GLN A 314 1.65 17.27 -17.13
C GLN A 314 2.17 17.29 -15.68
N PRO A 315 1.40 16.78 -14.70
CA PRO A 315 1.77 16.86 -13.30
C PRO A 315 2.87 15.87 -12.91
N HIS A 316 3.95 16.35 -12.33
CA HIS A 316 5.07 15.57 -11.78
C HIS A 316 5.33 15.85 -10.29
N LEU A 317 4.81 16.94 -9.76
CA LEU A 317 5.05 17.39 -8.39
C LEU A 317 3.96 16.94 -7.42
N ARG A 318 2.83 16.42 -7.91
CA ARG A 318 1.71 15.98 -7.06
C ARG A 318 2.15 15.02 -5.94
N ARG A 319 2.78 13.90 -6.31
CA ARG A 319 3.22 12.90 -5.33
C ARG A 319 4.26 13.46 -4.33
N PRO A 320 5.35 14.13 -4.75
CA PRO A 320 6.26 14.79 -3.82
C PRO A 320 5.58 15.81 -2.90
N THR A 321 4.59 16.55 -3.41
CA THR A 321 3.80 17.50 -2.61
C THR A 321 2.99 16.77 -1.55
N GLU A 322 2.27 15.71 -1.92
CA GLU A 322 1.47 14.87 -1.00
C GLU A 322 2.35 14.22 0.08
N GLU A 323 3.51 13.69 -0.29
CA GLU A 323 4.49 13.11 0.64
C GLU A 323 5.07 14.16 1.61
N CYS A 324 5.28 15.40 1.15
CA CYS A 324 5.69 16.50 2.03
C CYS A 324 4.57 16.92 2.98
N ILE A 325 3.31 16.91 2.54
CA ILE A 325 2.16 17.27 3.39
C ILE A 325 1.98 16.24 4.50
N GLY A 326 2.08 14.94 4.22
CA GLY A 326 1.92 13.87 5.20
C GLY A 326 2.96 13.85 6.34
N GLU A 327 4.09 14.54 6.16
CA GLU A 327 5.10 14.74 7.22
C GLU A 327 4.60 15.68 8.33
N TYR A 328 3.65 16.55 8.02
CA TYR A 328 3.15 17.56 8.95
C TYR A 328 1.69 17.21 9.30
N ASN A 329 1.38 17.14 10.58
CA ASN A 329 0.06 16.80 11.15
C ASN A 329 -1.01 17.88 10.86
N THR A 330 -0.91 18.55 9.72
CA THR A 330 -1.90 19.42 9.12
C THR A 330 -3.07 18.58 8.64
N ASP A 331 -4.26 18.97 9.06
CA ASP A 331 -5.52 18.39 8.62
C ASP A 331 -5.55 18.39 7.08
N ILE A 332 -5.39 17.21 6.46
CA ILE A 332 -5.30 17.02 5.00
C ILE A 332 -6.54 17.61 4.29
N SER A 333 -7.61 17.88 5.02
CA SER A 333 -8.85 18.53 4.57
C SER A 333 -8.70 19.98 4.10
N GLN A 334 -7.59 20.68 4.40
CA GLN A 334 -7.45 22.13 4.12
C GLN A 334 -6.63 22.50 2.86
N LEU A 335 -6.13 21.54 2.09
CA LEU A 335 -5.27 21.82 0.92
C LEU A 335 -5.80 21.13 -0.34
N ALA A 336 -5.93 21.89 -1.43
CA ALA A 336 -6.44 21.40 -2.71
C ALA A 336 -5.34 21.44 -3.77
N TYR A 337 -5.25 20.42 -4.63
CA TYR A 337 -4.24 20.33 -5.68
C TYR A 337 -4.89 20.21 -7.06
N PHE A 338 -4.50 21.07 -8.00
CA PHE A 338 -5.05 21.07 -9.35
C PHE A 338 -3.95 21.07 -10.43
N PRO A 339 -3.92 20.10 -11.36
CA PRO A 339 -3.03 20.16 -12.51
C PRO A 339 -3.56 21.14 -13.57
N SER A 340 -2.68 21.86 -14.25
CA SER A 340 -3.07 22.76 -15.35
C SER A 340 -3.36 22.06 -16.66
N LEU A 341 -2.61 21.00 -16.98
CA LEU A 341 -2.79 20.15 -18.15
C LEU A 341 -2.53 18.70 -17.77
N LEU A 342 -3.10 17.77 -18.55
CA LEU A 342 -2.92 16.34 -18.37
C LEU A 342 -2.61 15.69 -19.73
N ARG A 343 -1.58 14.85 -19.77
CA ARG A 343 -1.23 14.11 -20.98
C ARG A 343 -2.40 13.23 -21.42
N GLY A 344 -2.74 13.31 -22.71
CA GLY A 344 -3.85 12.56 -23.29
C GLY A 344 -5.24 13.13 -23.00
N LYS A 345 -5.32 14.24 -22.26
CA LYS A 345 -6.53 15.03 -22.10
C LYS A 345 -6.48 16.27 -22.98
N ASP A 346 -7.62 16.65 -23.52
CA ASP A 346 -7.77 17.89 -24.28
C ASP A 346 -7.39 19.11 -23.43
N ALA A 347 -6.57 20.00 -24.00
CA ALA A 347 -6.05 21.15 -23.28
C ALA A 347 -7.14 22.18 -22.91
N CYS A 348 -8.16 22.37 -23.76
CA CYS A 348 -9.28 23.27 -23.46
C CYS A 348 -10.14 22.70 -22.32
N GLN A 349 -10.39 21.39 -22.35
CA GLN A 349 -11.11 20.70 -21.28
C GLN A 349 -10.36 20.82 -19.95
N ALA A 350 -9.05 20.54 -19.93
CA ALA A 350 -8.25 20.62 -18.71
C ALA A 350 -8.24 22.04 -18.11
N ALA A 351 -8.09 23.07 -18.94
CA ALA A 351 -8.11 24.45 -18.49
C ALA A 351 -9.48 24.90 -17.95
N TYR A 352 -10.58 24.46 -18.59
CA TYR A 352 -11.93 24.74 -18.12
C TYR A 352 -12.19 24.09 -16.76
N GLU A 353 -11.86 22.81 -16.60
CA GLU A 353 -12.04 22.09 -15.34
C GLU A 353 -11.20 22.67 -14.21
N LEU A 354 -9.96 23.10 -14.48
CA LEU A 354 -9.14 23.81 -13.51
C LEU A 354 -9.84 25.09 -13.02
N ALA A 355 -10.22 25.96 -13.96
CA ALA A 355 -10.83 27.25 -13.62
C ALA A 355 -12.16 27.09 -12.88
N HIS A 356 -12.97 26.11 -13.30
CA HIS A 356 -14.21 25.77 -12.64
C HIS A 356 -13.98 25.21 -11.22
N GLY A 357 -13.02 24.29 -11.06
CA GLY A 357 -12.66 23.73 -9.75
C GLY A 357 -12.17 24.78 -8.75
N ILE A 358 -11.40 25.77 -9.21
CA ILE A 358 -10.97 26.92 -8.40
C ILE A 358 -12.16 27.80 -8.00
N SER A 359 -13.09 28.07 -8.93
CA SER A 359 -14.32 28.83 -8.64
C SER A 359 -15.19 28.15 -7.59
N LEU A 360 -15.34 26.83 -7.63
CA LEU A 360 -16.13 26.06 -6.68
C LEU A 360 -15.57 26.09 -5.26
N ARG A 361 -14.27 26.37 -5.10
CA ARG A 361 -13.61 26.52 -3.79
C ARG A 361 -13.70 27.95 -3.24
N GLY A 362 -14.53 28.80 -3.81
CA GLY A 362 -14.76 30.16 -3.31
C GLY A 362 -13.69 31.17 -3.71
N TYR A 363 -12.79 30.83 -4.66
CA TYR A 363 -11.89 31.81 -5.24
C TYR A 363 -12.59 32.54 -6.42
N PRO A 364 -12.52 33.88 -6.50
CA PRO A 364 -13.18 34.62 -7.57
C PRO A 364 -12.55 34.31 -8.93
N VAL A 365 -13.37 33.92 -9.91
CA VAL A 365 -12.95 33.65 -11.29
C VAL A 365 -13.76 34.51 -12.26
N HIS A 366 -13.10 35.09 -13.26
CA HIS A 366 -13.74 35.98 -14.24
C HIS A 366 -14.78 35.24 -15.10
N SER A 367 -16.05 35.36 -14.72
CA SER A 367 -17.19 34.64 -15.32
C SER A 367 -17.26 34.76 -16.85
N GLY A 368 -17.04 35.95 -17.41
CA GLY A 368 -17.09 36.17 -18.86
C GLY A 368 -15.99 35.48 -19.66
N ASN A 369 -14.81 35.23 -19.08
CA ASN A 369 -13.71 34.54 -19.76
C ASN A 369 -13.78 33.03 -19.51
N LEU A 370 -14.30 32.61 -18.34
CA LEU A 370 -14.67 31.22 -18.09
C LEU A 370 -15.76 30.74 -19.05
N ALA A 371 -16.79 31.56 -19.31
CA ALA A 371 -17.84 31.25 -20.27
C ALA A 371 -17.31 31.11 -21.72
N LYS A 372 -16.36 31.97 -22.12
CA LYS A 372 -15.69 31.84 -23.43
C LYS A 372 -14.88 30.56 -23.55
N LEU A 373 -14.16 30.17 -22.49
CA LEU A 373 -13.39 28.93 -22.45
C LEU A 373 -14.32 27.71 -22.52
N GLY A 374 -15.46 27.76 -21.82
CA GLY A 374 -16.53 26.76 -21.91
C GLY A 374 -17.13 26.66 -23.32
N ALA A 375 -17.43 27.79 -23.96
CA ALA A 375 -17.97 27.82 -25.32
C ALA A 375 -16.99 27.27 -26.38
N ILE A 376 -15.68 27.49 -26.21
CA ILE A 376 -14.65 26.90 -27.07
C ILE A 376 -14.62 25.38 -26.91
N TYR A 377 -14.67 24.89 -25.67
CA TYR A 377 -14.78 23.47 -25.39
C TYR A 377 -16.05 22.86 -26.04
N GLU A 378 -17.22 23.48 -25.85
CA GLU A 378 -18.47 23.01 -26.46
C GLU A 378 -18.43 22.99 -28.00
N ALA A 379 -17.78 23.98 -28.63
CA ALA A 379 -17.68 24.09 -30.08
C ALA A 379 -16.76 23.02 -30.72
N ILE A 380 -15.67 22.62 -30.06
CA ILE A 380 -14.73 21.62 -30.57
C ILE A 380 -15.33 20.20 -30.54
N TYR A 381 -16.26 19.94 -29.61
CA TYR A 381 -16.80 18.61 -29.34
C TYR A 381 -18.23 18.36 -29.86
N ALA A 382 -18.73 19.22 -30.74
CA ALA A 382 -20.13 19.21 -31.20
C ALA A 382 -20.56 17.99 -32.06
N GLU A 383 -19.64 17.15 -32.56
CA GLU A 383 -19.94 16.14 -33.61
C GLU A 383 -19.62 14.67 -33.28
N LYS A 384 -19.34 14.28 -32.04
CA LYS A 384 -19.44 12.85 -31.67
C LYS A 384 -20.84 12.58 -31.14
N GLU A 385 -21.62 11.80 -31.88
CA GLU A 385 -22.86 11.15 -31.40
C GLU A 385 -22.56 10.23 -30.21
N ILE A 386 -22.35 10.83 -29.05
CA ILE A 386 -22.75 10.31 -27.76
C ILE A 386 -23.90 11.23 -27.36
N SER A 387 -25.11 10.79 -27.70
CA SER A 387 -26.40 11.21 -27.14
C SER A 387 -26.39 12.53 -26.37
N LYS A 388 -26.88 13.58 -27.02
CA LYS A 388 -27.41 14.83 -26.46
C LYS A 388 -27.90 14.69 -25.01
N ASP A 389 -27.02 14.94 -24.04
CA ASP A 389 -27.36 15.25 -22.64
C ASP A 389 -26.21 16.10 -22.01
N HIS A 390 -25.48 16.88 -22.83
CA HIS A 390 -24.56 17.93 -22.35
C HIS A 390 -25.28 19.25 -22.08
N THR A 391 -26.45 19.18 -21.46
CA THR A 391 -26.94 20.26 -20.60
C THR A 391 -26.61 19.87 -19.17
N CYS A 392 -25.44 20.27 -18.70
CA CYS A 392 -24.97 20.07 -17.34
C CYS A 392 -24.79 21.41 -16.66
N PHE A 393 -25.37 21.76 -15.52
CA PHE A 393 -26.36 21.11 -14.66
C PHE A 393 -26.83 22.26 -13.74
N SER A 394 -27.93 22.95 -14.06
CA SER A 394 -28.71 23.73 -13.06
C SER A 394 -29.79 22.81 -12.47
N MET A 395 -29.42 21.55 -12.23
CA MET A 395 -30.38 20.51 -11.92
C MET A 395 -30.55 20.47 -10.42
N ASP A 396 -31.76 20.77 -9.97
CA ASP A 396 -32.24 20.49 -8.63
C ASP A 396 -32.04 18.98 -8.37
N LEU A 397 -30.98 18.65 -7.63
CA LEU A 397 -30.49 17.28 -7.36
C LEU A 397 -31.47 16.45 -6.49
N ASN A 398 -32.67 16.97 -6.23
CA ASN A 398 -33.84 16.23 -5.76
C ASN A 398 -34.52 15.37 -6.85
N ASN A 399 -34.05 15.41 -8.10
CA ASN A 399 -34.73 14.77 -9.22
C ASN A 399 -34.09 13.44 -9.66
N LYS A 400 -34.93 12.41 -9.82
CA LYS A 400 -34.59 11.01 -10.16
C LYS A 400 -33.68 10.88 -11.40
N ARG A 401 -33.76 11.84 -12.33
CA ARG A 401 -33.01 11.87 -13.60
C ARG A 401 -31.51 12.17 -13.45
N ALA A 402 -31.09 12.90 -12.42
CA ALA A 402 -29.67 13.19 -12.16
C ALA A 402 -28.94 11.95 -11.62
N LEU A 403 -29.58 11.23 -10.70
CA LEU A 403 -29.08 9.95 -10.18
C LEU A 403 -28.95 8.90 -11.29
N GLU A 404 -29.91 8.85 -12.21
CA GLU A 404 -29.85 7.95 -13.38
C GLU A 404 -28.63 8.22 -14.28
N ILE A 405 -28.21 9.48 -14.43
CA ILE A 405 -27.01 9.85 -15.21
C ILE A 405 -25.74 9.39 -14.49
N ILE A 406 -25.61 9.69 -13.19
CA ILE A 406 -24.46 9.28 -12.38
C ILE A 406 -24.32 7.75 -12.35
N VAL A 407 -25.43 7.02 -12.20
CA VAL A 407 -25.44 5.55 -12.26
C VAL A 407 -24.95 5.04 -13.63
N LYS A 408 -25.39 5.65 -14.75
CA LYS A 408 -24.94 5.25 -16.09
C LYS A 408 -23.46 5.52 -16.32
N ASP A 409 -22.95 6.64 -15.82
CA ASP A 409 -21.55 7.01 -15.91
C ASP A 409 -20.65 6.03 -15.14
N ILE A 410 -21.02 5.75 -13.88
CA ILE A 410 -20.38 4.76 -13.02
C ILE A 410 -20.36 3.40 -13.72
N ALA A 411 -21.52 2.95 -14.23
CA ALA A 411 -21.65 1.71 -14.98
C ALA A 411 -20.72 1.66 -16.20
N TYR A 412 -20.66 2.73 -16.99
CA TYR A 412 -19.79 2.80 -18.17
C TYR A 412 -18.31 2.69 -17.80
N GLN A 413 -17.86 3.38 -16.77
CA GLN A 413 -16.47 3.31 -16.34
C GLN A 413 -16.10 1.93 -15.78
N ILE A 414 -17.00 1.29 -15.04
CA ILE A 414 -16.82 -0.11 -14.61
C ILE A 414 -16.65 -1.02 -15.84
N LEU A 415 -17.48 -0.86 -16.88
CA LEU A 415 -17.37 -1.65 -18.11
C LEU A 415 -16.04 -1.41 -18.83
N LYS A 416 -15.57 -0.17 -18.87
CA LYS A 416 -14.28 0.20 -19.46
C LYS A 416 -13.11 -0.44 -18.71
N LEU A 417 -13.07 -0.31 -17.37
CA LEU A 417 -11.98 -0.85 -16.54
C LEU A 417 -11.98 -2.38 -16.51
N THR A 418 -13.15 -3.01 -16.65
CA THR A 418 -13.26 -4.47 -16.63
C THR A 418 -13.28 -5.10 -18.04
N GLY A 419 -13.33 -4.30 -19.11
CA GLY A 419 -13.30 -4.76 -20.50
C GLY A 419 -14.48 -5.63 -20.97
N ASN A 420 -15.67 -5.54 -20.36
CA ASN A 420 -16.84 -6.33 -20.79
C ASN A 420 -17.90 -5.47 -21.46
N ALA A 421 -18.33 -5.86 -22.67
CA ALA A 421 -19.46 -5.22 -23.34
C ALA A 421 -20.84 -5.80 -22.94
N ARG A 422 -20.90 -6.86 -22.12
CA ARG A 422 -22.14 -7.63 -21.83
C ARG A 422 -22.62 -7.58 -20.37
N VAL A 423 -21.94 -6.88 -19.47
CA VAL A 423 -22.41 -6.77 -18.07
C VAL A 423 -23.46 -5.68 -17.99
N GLU A 424 -24.72 -6.08 -17.78
CA GLU A 424 -25.80 -5.17 -17.45
C GLU A 424 -25.58 -4.67 -16.01
N CYS A 425 -25.06 -3.45 -15.85
CA CYS A 425 -24.80 -2.87 -14.54
C CYS A 425 -26.13 -2.65 -13.81
N ARG A 426 -26.33 -3.36 -12.70
CA ARG A 426 -27.53 -3.29 -11.87
C ARG A 426 -27.35 -2.22 -10.80
N SER A 427 -28.14 -1.15 -10.87
CA SER A 427 -28.05 -0.01 -9.93
C SER A 427 -28.12 -0.39 -8.46
N GLU A 428 -28.79 -1.51 -8.15
CA GLU A 428 -29.03 -2.06 -6.80
C GLU A 428 -27.80 -2.75 -6.17
N LEU A 429 -26.75 -3.07 -6.94
CA LEU A 429 -25.59 -3.82 -6.44
C LEU A 429 -24.45 -2.91 -6.01
N PRO A 430 -23.70 -3.24 -4.93
CA PRO A 430 -22.54 -2.47 -4.49
C PRO A 430 -21.39 -2.57 -5.51
N LEU A 431 -20.48 -1.59 -5.49
CA LEU A 431 -19.34 -1.57 -6.42
C LEU A 431 -18.44 -2.82 -6.31
N SER A 432 -18.31 -3.36 -5.10
CA SER A 432 -17.54 -4.57 -4.83
C SER A 432 -18.02 -5.80 -5.61
N ASP A 433 -19.23 -5.78 -6.17
CA ASP A 433 -19.77 -6.90 -6.96
C ASP A 433 -19.35 -6.90 -8.43
N TYR A 434 -18.69 -5.83 -8.91
CA TYR A 434 -18.36 -5.65 -10.31
C TYR A 434 -16.96 -6.11 -10.72
N GLY A 435 -16.20 -6.71 -9.80
CA GLY A 435 -14.92 -7.35 -10.13
C GLY A 435 -13.75 -6.38 -10.31
N LEU A 436 -13.84 -5.16 -9.77
CA LEU A 436 -12.70 -4.26 -9.62
C LEU A 436 -11.77 -4.83 -8.54
N ASP A 437 -10.49 -5.05 -8.85
CA ASP A 437 -9.50 -5.46 -7.85
C ASP A 437 -8.94 -4.25 -7.09
N SER A 438 -7.97 -4.46 -6.20
CA SER A 438 -7.38 -3.35 -5.41
C SER A 438 -6.69 -2.28 -6.25
N LEU A 439 -6.23 -2.59 -7.47
CA LEU A 439 -5.54 -1.62 -8.34
C LEU A 439 -6.56 -0.85 -9.18
N LEU A 440 -7.52 -1.56 -9.80
CA LEU A 440 -8.63 -0.97 -10.55
C LEU A 440 -9.56 -0.17 -9.64
N ALA A 441 -9.65 -0.52 -8.35
CA ALA A 441 -10.36 0.26 -7.34
C ALA A 441 -9.76 1.66 -7.14
N VAL A 442 -8.42 1.78 -7.15
CA VAL A 442 -7.74 3.08 -7.08
C VAL A 442 -8.02 3.87 -8.35
N GLU A 443 -7.86 3.25 -9.52
CA GLU A 443 -8.13 3.92 -10.81
C GLU A 443 -9.59 4.38 -10.95
N PHE A 444 -10.54 3.57 -10.46
CA PHE A 444 -11.95 3.91 -10.43
C PHE A 444 -12.24 5.06 -9.46
N ALA A 445 -11.59 5.06 -8.30
CA ALA A 445 -11.72 6.13 -7.33
C ALA A 445 -11.16 7.45 -7.84
N ASP A 446 -9.97 7.42 -8.44
CA ASP A 446 -9.36 8.57 -9.11
C ASP A 446 -10.28 9.11 -10.20
N TRP A 447 -10.91 8.22 -10.98
CA TRP A 447 -11.87 8.63 -12.00
C TRP A 447 -13.14 9.28 -11.42
N ILE A 448 -13.76 8.73 -10.35
CA ILE A 448 -14.93 9.35 -9.71
C ILE A 448 -14.56 10.74 -9.18
N ASN A 449 -13.43 10.84 -8.48
CA ASN A 449 -12.96 12.08 -7.90
C ASN A 449 -12.65 13.12 -8.98
N GLN A 450 -12.05 12.68 -10.10
CA GLN A 450 -11.79 13.54 -11.25
C GLN A 450 -13.08 13.95 -11.99
N LYS A 451 -14.02 13.03 -12.20
CA LYS A 451 -15.25 13.27 -12.98
C LYS A 451 -16.25 14.15 -12.25
N TYR A 452 -16.43 13.93 -10.94
CA TYR A 452 -17.42 14.64 -10.13
C TYR A 452 -16.82 15.75 -9.27
N ALA A 453 -15.50 15.98 -9.32
CA ALA A 453 -14.77 16.96 -8.52
C ALA A 453 -14.98 16.77 -6.99
N LEU A 454 -15.05 15.52 -6.55
CA LEU A 454 -15.25 15.13 -5.15
C LEU A 454 -13.96 14.51 -4.58
N TYR A 455 -13.91 14.36 -3.26
CA TYR A 455 -12.85 13.60 -2.57
C TYR A 455 -13.48 12.42 -1.86
N PHE A 456 -13.59 11.30 -2.57
CA PHE A 456 -13.89 10.00 -1.99
C PHE A 456 -12.62 9.16 -1.94
N SER A 457 -12.34 8.61 -0.77
CA SER A 457 -11.39 7.53 -0.64
C SER A 457 -11.88 6.27 -1.36
N VAL A 458 -10.94 5.38 -1.69
CA VAL A 458 -11.26 4.01 -2.18
C VAL A 458 -12.15 3.28 -1.17
N GLY A 459 -12.05 3.59 0.13
CA GLY A 459 -12.95 3.11 1.16
C GLY A 459 -14.39 3.56 0.91
N GLU A 460 -14.62 4.87 0.85
CA GLU A 460 -15.96 5.46 0.75
C GLU A 460 -16.71 5.04 -0.52
N ILE A 461 -16.01 4.87 -1.64
CA ILE A 461 -16.62 4.40 -2.90
C ILE A 461 -17.08 2.94 -2.78
N PHE A 462 -16.24 2.09 -2.19
CA PHE A 462 -16.55 0.66 -2.06
C PHE A 462 -17.48 0.35 -0.88
N ASP A 463 -17.60 1.24 0.10
CA ASP A 463 -18.51 1.11 1.24
C ASP A 463 -19.97 1.40 0.86
N ALA A 464 -20.21 2.12 -0.25
CA ALA A 464 -21.54 2.34 -0.79
C ALA A 464 -22.30 1.01 -0.98
N SER A 465 -23.54 0.97 -0.49
CA SER A 465 -24.38 -0.24 -0.50
C SER A 465 -24.87 -0.62 -1.89
N SER A 466 -24.91 0.32 -2.83
CA SER A 466 -25.29 0.10 -4.22
C SER A 466 -24.66 1.18 -5.14
N LEU A 467 -24.68 0.97 -6.46
CA LEU A 467 -24.31 2.03 -7.42
C LEU A 467 -25.25 3.25 -7.28
N LEU A 468 -26.53 3.01 -6.93
CA LEU A 468 -27.48 4.07 -6.66
C LEU A 468 -27.11 4.83 -5.38
N ASP A 469 -26.68 4.15 -4.31
CA ASP A 469 -26.24 4.81 -3.07
C ASP A 469 -24.92 5.57 -3.27
N LEU A 470 -24.03 5.04 -4.11
CA LEU A 470 -22.83 5.75 -4.53
C LEU A 470 -23.20 7.00 -5.34
N ALA A 471 -24.13 6.87 -6.29
CA ALA A 471 -24.64 7.98 -7.08
C ALA A 471 -25.37 9.02 -6.22
N GLN A 472 -26.12 8.59 -5.21
CA GLN A 472 -26.75 9.46 -4.21
C GLN A 472 -25.72 10.12 -3.32
N SER A 473 -24.67 9.42 -2.90
CA SER A 473 -23.58 10.02 -2.12
C SER A 473 -22.84 11.07 -2.94
N ILE A 474 -22.58 10.80 -4.23
CA ILE A 474 -22.03 11.77 -5.18
C ILE A 474 -23.00 12.94 -5.36
N GLY A 475 -24.31 12.68 -5.48
CA GLY A 475 -25.37 13.69 -5.62
C GLY A 475 -25.57 14.56 -4.37
N MET A 476 -25.49 13.99 -3.16
CA MET A 476 -25.64 14.71 -1.89
C MET A 476 -24.37 15.51 -1.55
N SER A 477 -23.20 14.92 -1.78
CA SER A 477 -21.91 15.63 -1.64
C SER A 477 -21.75 16.77 -2.65
N THR A 478 -22.55 16.78 -3.72
CA THR A 478 -22.66 17.91 -4.66
C THR A 478 -23.78 18.92 -4.30
N GLN A 479 -24.71 18.58 -3.40
CA GLN A 479 -25.79 19.48 -2.91
C GLN A 479 -25.42 20.30 -1.65
N ASN A 480 -24.58 19.78 -0.75
CA ASN A 480 -24.26 20.43 0.54
C ASN A 480 -23.29 21.64 0.46
N TYR A 481 -23.37 22.41 -0.63
CA TYR A 481 -22.76 23.72 -0.74
C TYR A 481 -23.86 24.81 -0.65
N ILE A 482 -24.55 24.87 0.49
CA ILE A 482 -25.43 25.98 0.88
C ILE A 482 -25.02 26.46 2.28
N PRO A 483 -24.54 27.71 2.44
CA PRO A 483 -24.24 28.29 3.74
C PRO A 483 -25.53 28.83 4.36
N ASN A 484 -26.19 28.02 5.19
CA ASN A 484 -27.12 28.41 6.28
C ASN A 484 -28.21 27.34 6.48
N SER A 485 -28.09 26.54 7.53
CA SER A 485 -29.25 25.97 8.24
C SER A 485 -28.85 25.65 9.68
N ASP A 486 -29.27 26.52 10.61
CA ASP A 486 -29.24 26.26 12.04
C ASP A 486 -30.41 25.33 12.43
N GLU A 487 -30.29 24.03 12.17
CA GLU A 487 -30.89 22.98 12.99
C GLU A 487 -30.24 21.62 12.68
N PRO A 488 -29.88 20.81 13.70
CA PRO A 488 -29.12 19.58 13.49
C PRO A 488 -30.05 18.43 13.08
N LEU A 489 -30.02 18.03 11.80
CA LEU A 489 -30.71 16.85 11.32
C LEU A 489 -29.83 15.60 11.39
N LEU A 490 -30.02 14.88 12.50
CA LEU A 490 -29.74 13.46 12.66
C LEU A 490 -30.55 12.60 11.68
N SER A 491 -29.95 11.44 11.36
CA SER A 491 -30.53 10.19 10.80
C SER A 491 -30.47 10.08 9.26
N LYS A 492 -29.84 9.07 8.63
CA LYS A 492 -29.10 7.87 9.06
C LYS A 492 -27.94 7.63 8.08
N LYS A 493 -26.71 8.02 8.43
CA LYS A 493 -25.59 7.11 8.14
C LYS A 493 -25.47 6.25 9.39
N VAL A 494 -25.51 4.93 9.23
CA VAL A 494 -24.87 4.07 10.22
C VAL A 494 -23.38 4.40 10.09
N VAL A 495 -22.95 5.47 10.76
CA VAL A 495 -21.55 5.78 10.92
C VAL A 495 -21.03 4.56 11.68
N ALA A 496 -20.24 3.73 11.00
CA ALA A 496 -19.51 2.67 11.68
C ALA A 496 -18.81 3.35 12.84
N SER A 497 -19.11 2.92 14.07
CA SER A 497 -18.50 3.52 15.26
C SER A 497 -16.99 3.53 15.04
N GLN A 498 -16.38 4.70 15.03
CA GLN A 498 -14.94 4.82 14.82
C GLN A 498 -14.23 4.38 16.12
N SER A 499 -13.16 3.61 15.96
CA SER A 499 -12.31 3.22 17.08
C SER A 499 -11.47 4.42 17.56
N PRO A 500 -10.88 4.37 18.77
CA PRO A 500 -9.98 5.41 19.27
C PRO A 500 -8.80 5.75 18.35
N ASN A 501 -8.46 4.86 17.41
CA ASN A 501 -7.34 5.00 16.47
C ASN A 501 -7.77 5.40 15.05
N GLY A 502 -9.02 5.85 14.85
CA GLY A 502 -9.53 6.33 13.56
C GLY A 502 -9.90 5.24 12.54
N LEU A 503 -9.65 3.95 12.82
CA LEU A 503 -10.10 2.84 11.98
C LEU A 503 -11.55 2.45 12.29
N PRO A 504 -12.33 1.98 11.29
CA PRO A 504 -13.70 1.53 11.49
C PRO A 504 -13.74 0.22 12.32
N LYS A 505 -14.81 0.03 13.10
CA LYS A 505 -15.14 -1.29 13.66
C LYS A 505 -15.56 -2.25 12.55
N LEU A 506 -15.26 -3.53 12.72
CA LEU A 506 -15.69 -4.58 11.79
C LEU A 506 -17.23 -4.68 11.78
N PRO A 507 -17.90 -4.53 10.62
CA PRO A 507 -19.35 -4.67 10.55
C PRO A 507 -19.78 -6.12 10.79
N LEU A 508 -21.03 -6.31 11.22
CA LEU A 508 -21.72 -7.60 11.24
C LEU A 508 -22.73 -7.63 10.09
N PRO A 509 -22.56 -8.48 9.06
CA PRO A 509 -23.52 -8.58 7.97
C PRO A 509 -24.91 -9.06 8.42
N ASP A 510 -25.95 -8.76 7.64
CA ASP A 510 -27.27 -9.35 7.86
C ASP A 510 -27.29 -10.84 7.50
N LEU A 511 -28.07 -11.61 8.27
CA LEU A 511 -28.09 -13.07 8.19
C LEU A 511 -28.47 -13.58 6.79
N LYS A 512 -29.54 -13.03 6.21
CA LYS A 512 -30.08 -13.45 4.91
C LYS A 512 -29.06 -13.21 3.78
N SER A 513 -28.42 -12.04 3.76
CA SER A 513 -27.41 -11.68 2.77
C SER A 513 -26.14 -12.53 2.90
N THR A 514 -25.73 -12.91 4.12
CA THR A 514 -24.64 -13.87 4.29
C THR A 514 -25.02 -15.25 3.77
N LEU A 515 -26.24 -15.74 4.05
CA LEU A 515 -26.64 -17.08 3.65
C LEU A 515 -26.92 -17.22 2.15
N GLU A 516 -27.38 -16.15 1.47
CA GLU A 516 -27.43 -16.16 0.00
C GLU A 516 -26.01 -16.25 -0.59
N LYS A 517 -25.04 -15.51 -0.04
CA LYS A 517 -23.63 -15.61 -0.49
C LYS A 517 -23.03 -16.99 -0.18
N TYR A 518 -23.42 -17.60 0.93
CA TYR A 518 -23.04 -18.97 1.25
C TYR A 518 -23.60 -19.98 0.26
N TYR A 519 -24.88 -19.87 -0.10
CA TYR A 519 -25.47 -20.70 -1.16
C TYR A 519 -24.63 -20.60 -2.44
N ARG A 520 -24.27 -19.37 -2.86
CA ARG A 520 -23.41 -19.13 -4.04
C ARG A 520 -22.00 -19.70 -3.91
N SER A 521 -21.44 -19.77 -2.70
CA SER A 521 -20.10 -20.31 -2.49
C SER A 521 -20.07 -21.85 -2.47
N VAL A 522 -21.21 -22.50 -2.24
CA VAL A 522 -21.33 -23.97 -2.29
C VAL A 522 -22.01 -24.50 -3.56
N GLU A 523 -22.62 -23.62 -4.35
CA GLU A 523 -23.40 -23.97 -5.55
C GLU A 523 -22.61 -24.85 -6.53
N ALA A 524 -21.32 -24.54 -6.73
CA ALA A 524 -20.45 -25.30 -7.64
C ALA A 524 -20.18 -26.76 -7.20
N PHE A 525 -20.50 -27.12 -5.96
CA PHE A 525 -20.23 -28.44 -5.39
C PHE A 525 -21.48 -29.32 -5.26
N GLY A 526 -22.67 -28.81 -5.59
CA GLY A 526 -23.94 -29.50 -5.37
C GLY A 526 -24.54 -30.11 -6.62
N THR A 527 -25.24 -31.24 -6.46
CA THR A 527 -26.23 -31.72 -7.42
C THR A 527 -27.52 -30.92 -7.31
N ASP A 528 -28.37 -30.91 -8.34
CA ASP A 528 -29.65 -30.19 -8.31
C ASP A 528 -30.52 -30.53 -7.08
N ALA A 529 -30.54 -31.81 -6.67
CA ALA A 529 -31.27 -32.27 -5.50
C ALA A 529 -30.66 -31.76 -4.17
N GLU A 530 -29.33 -31.76 -4.06
CA GLU A 530 -28.64 -31.21 -2.88
C GLU A 530 -28.84 -29.69 -2.81
N LEU A 531 -28.77 -28.98 -3.94
CA LEU A 531 -28.96 -27.53 -3.99
C LEU A 531 -30.38 -27.12 -3.58
N LEU A 532 -31.40 -27.88 -3.99
CA LEU A 532 -32.77 -27.68 -3.51
C LEU A 532 -32.88 -27.86 -1.99
N THR A 533 -32.24 -28.91 -1.46
CA THR A 533 -32.23 -29.21 -0.02
C THR A 533 -31.50 -28.12 0.77
N THR A 534 -30.35 -27.66 0.29
CA THR A 534 -29.57 -26.59 0.93
C THR A 534 -30.29 -25.24 0.85
N ARG A 535 -30.97 -24.94 -0.26
CA ARG A 535 -31.84 -23.75 -0.38
C ARG A 535 -32.94 -23.78 0.68
N GLN A 536 -33.64 -24.90 0.80
CA GLN A 536 -34.68 -25.07 1.81
C GLN A 536 -34.11 -24.95 3.23
N THR A 537 -32.96 -25.57 3.50
CA THR A 537 -32.28 -25.48 4.81
C THR A 537 -31.90 -24.04 5.16
N ILE A 538 -31.45 -23.25 4.17
CA ILE A 538 -31.15 -21.83 4.36
C ILE A 538 -32.43 -21.04 4.64
N ASP A 539 -33.48 -21.24 3.84
CA ASP A 539 -34.75 -20.53 4.01
C ASP A 539 -35.39 -20.86 5.36
N ASP A 540 -35.37 -22.12 5.78
CA ASP A 540 -35.84 -22.57 7.10
C ASP A 540 -35.02 -21.90 8.20
N PHE A 541 -33.68 -21.89 8.09
CA PHE A 541 -32.81 -21.29 9.10
C PHE A 541 -33.01 -19.78 9.23
N VAL A 542 -33.13 -19.05 8.11
CA VAL A 542 -33.37 -17.59 8.10
C VAL A 542 -34.68 -17.24 8.80
N ASN A 543 -35.71 -18.08 8.66
CA ASN A 543 -37.04 -17.85 9.23
C ASN A 543 -37.28 -18.54 10.58
N SER A 544 -36.28 -19.27 11.10
CA SER A 544 -36.37 -20.03 12.36
C SER A 544 -36.07 -19.17 13.58
N GLU A 545 -36.66 -19.53 14.73
CA GLU A 545 -36.33 -18.93 16.02
C GLU A 545 -34.85 -19.14 16.36
N GLU A 546 -34.29 -20.30 15.99
CA GLU A 546 -32.88 -20.63 16.20
C GLU A 546 -31.94 -19.71 15.43
N GLY A 547 -32.22 -19.44 14.15
CA GLY A 547 -31.42 -18.54 13.31
C GLY A 547 -31.43 -17.11 13.84
N CYS A 548 -32.61 -16.58 14.18
CA CYS A 548 -32.75 -15.27 14.81
C CYS A 548 -31.98 -15.21 16.14
N LYS A 549 -32.14 -16.22 17.00
CA LYS A 549 -31.45 -16.29 18.30
C LYS A 549 -29.93 -16.24 18.17
N LEU A 550 -29.33 -16.95 17.21
CA LEU A 550 -27.88 -16.94 17.01
C LEU A 550 -27.38 -15.60 16.45
N GLN A 551 -28.15 -14.97 15.55
CA GLN A 551 -27.86 -13.63 15.04
C GLN A 551 -27.95 -12.58 16.16
N ASP A 552 -28.96 -12.66 17.02
CA ASP A 552 -29.16 -11.73 18.14
C ASP A 552 -28.02 -11.81 19.16
N ARG A 553 -27.44 -12.99 19.38
CA ARG A 553 -26.23 -13.15 20.20
C ARG A 553 -25.04 -12.42 19.60
N LEU A 554 -24.84 -12.49 18.28
CA LEU A 554 -23.79 -11.72 17.60
C LEU A 554 -24.06 -10.22 17.61
N LEU A 555 -25.32 -9.79 17.42
CA LEU A 555 -25.73 -8.39 17.52
C LEU A 555 -25.52 -7.84 18.93
N THR A 556 -25.77 -8.65 19.96
CA THR A 556 -25.47 -8.29 21.36
C THR A 556 -23.99 -8.01 21.54
N ARG A 557 -23.10 -8.85 20.96
CA ARG A 557 -21.65 -8.61 20.98
C ARG A 557 -21.24 -7.37 20.18
N LEU A 558 -21.89 -7.08 19.05
CA LEU A 558 -21.63 -5.88 18.25
C LEU A 558 -21.94 -4.60 19.03
N HIS A 559 -23.03 -4.61 19.81
CA HIS A 559 -23.48 -3.46 20.59
C HIS A 559 -22.88 -3.39 22.01
N ASP A 560 -22.08 -4.39 22.41
CA ASP A 560 -21.39 -4.37 23.70
C ASP A 560 -20.31 -3.28 23.70
N PRO A 561 -20.42 -2.23 24.54
CA PRO A 561 -19.46 -1.13 24.56
C PRO A 561 -18.08 -1.54 25.07
N THR A 562 -17.96 -2.70 25.73
CA THR A 562 -16.68 -3.25 26.20
C THR A 562 -15.91 -3.97 25.09
N LEU A 563 -16.56 -4.25 23.95
CA LEU A 563 -15.94 -4.91 22.80
C LEU A 563 -15.65 -3.90 21.68
N ASP A 564 -14.38 -3.82 21.32
CA ASP A 564 -13.93 -3.02 20.18
C ASP A 564 -14.19 -3.71 18.83
N CYS A 565 -14.29 -5.05 18.84
CA CYS A 565 -14.54 -5.87 17.66
C CYS A 565 -15.29 -7.14 18.08
N TRP A 566 -16.48 -7.36 17.50
CA TRP A 566 -17.35 -8.48 17.86
C TRP A 566 -16.71 -9.86 17.60
N LEU A 567 -15.84 -9.92 16.59
CA LEU A 567 -15.21 -11.13 16.07
C LEU A 567 -13.90 -11.51 16.79
N ALA A 568 -13.14 -10.54 17.32
CA ALA A 568 -11.74 -10.75 17.68
C ALA A 568 -11.53 -11.95 18.62
N ASP A 569 -12.25 -12.01 19.74
CA ASP A 569 -12.07 -13.08 20.74
C ASP A 569 -12.63 -14.42 20.26
N LEU A 570 -13.75 -14.41 19.50
CA LEU A 570 -14.30 -15.63 18.87
C LEU A 570 -13.31 -16.22 17.87
N TYR A 571 -12.70 -15.36 17.06
CA TYR A 571 -11.68 -15.76 16.11
C TYR A 571 -10.47 -16.34 16.83
N ASN A 572 -9.96 -15.65 17.84
CA ASN A 572 -8.77 -16.07 18.60
C ASN A 572 -9.00 -17.40 19.33
N GLY A 573 -10.13 -17.55 20.01
CA GLY A 573 -10.54 -18.79 20.68
C GLY A 573 -10.61 -19.96 19.70
N SER A 574 -11.53 -19.89 18.75
CA SER A 574 -11.81 -20.99 17.82
C SER A 574 -10.67 -21.35 16.86
N ASN A 575 -9.80 -20.39 16.52
CA ASN A 575 -8.68 -20.64 15.61
C ASN A 575 -7.38 -21.01 16.30
N PHE A 576 -7.21 -20.63 17.56
CA PHE A 576 -5.93 -20.82 18.24
C PHE A 576 -6.07 -21.26 19.70
N LEU A 577 -6.73 -20.48 20.55
CA LEU A 577 -6.63 -20.63 22.02
C LEU A 577 -7.42 -21.80 22.59
N ASP A 578 -8.58 -22.12 22.02
CA ASP A 578 -9.45 -23.22 22.47
C ASP A 578 -9.08 -24.58 21.85
N ARG A 579 -8.11 -24.57 20.92
CA ARG A 579 -7.76 -25.78 20.16
C ARG A 579 -6.82 -26.66 20.95
N ASN A 580 -7.30 -27.84 21.27
CA ASN A 580 -6.53 -28.85 21.95
C ASN A 580 -5.69 -29.70 20.97
N VAL A 581 -4.72 -29.07 20.31
CA VAL A 581 -3.78 -29.71 19.36
C VAL A 581 -2.35 -29.19 19.57
N PRO A 582 -1.31 -29.95 19.20
CA PRO A 582 0.07 -29.45 19.14
C PRO A 582 0.21 -28.15 18.36
N LEU A 583 1.06 -27.22 18.84
CA LEU A 583 1.38 -26.00 18.08
C LEU A 583 2.27 -26.32 16.87
N VAL A 584 3.22 -27.24 16.98
CA VAL A 584 3.98 -27.71 15.82
C VAL A 584 3.40 -29.05 15.37
N PRO A 585 2.99 -29.19 14.10
CA PRO A 585 3.12 -28.24 12.99
C PRO A 585 1.88 -27.36 12.72
N PHE A 586 0.86 -27.37 13.59
CA PHE A 586 -0.50 -26.89 13.23
C PHE A 586 -0.86 -25.47 13.66
N GLY A 587 0.01 -24.76 14.36
CA GLY A 587 -0.23 -23.46 15.00
C GLY A 587 0.99 -22.54 15.08
N SER A 588 2.18 -23.04 14.75
CA SER A 588 3.39 -22.23 14.59
C SER A 588 3.51 -21.67 13.18
N PHE A 589 4.07 -20.47 13.07
CA PHE A 589 4.33 -19.78 11.83
C PHE A 589 5.84 -19.52 11.68
N PHE A 590 6.36 -19.59 10.46
CA PHE A 590 7.78 -19.39 10.19
C PHE A 590 8.03 -18.60 8.90
N TYR A 591 9.19 -17.97 8.84
CA TYR A 591 9.81 -17.57 7.57
C TYR A 591 11.33 -17.51 7.70
N THR A 592 12.03 -17.53 6.57
CA THR A 592 13.48 -17.29 6.53
C THR A 592 13.79 -15.88 6.03
N HIS A 593 14.89 -15.33 6.53
CA HIS A 593 15.43 -14.07 6.03
C HIS A 593 16.14 -14.29 4.69
N LYS A 594 16.25 -13.23 3.88
CA LYS A 594 17.06 -13.28 2.66
C LYS A 594 18.53 -13.59 3.00
N LEU A 595 19.17 -14.34 2.11
CA LEU A 595 20.60 -14.64 2.21
C LEU A 595 21.42 -13.34 2.07
N SER A 596 22.48 -13.22 2.87
CA SER A 596 23.45 -12.12 2.80
C SER A 596 24.37 -12.26 1.58
N LYS A 597 25.10 -11.17 1.26
CA LYS A 597 26.06 -11.13 0.15
C LYS A 597 27.29 -12.03 0.35
N PHE A 598 27.61 -12.37 1.59
CA PHE A 598 28.67 -13.28 2.00
C PHE A 598 28.15 -14.15 3.16
N GLN A 599 28.84 -15.24 3.47
CA GLN A 599 28.45 -16.10 4.58
C GLN A 599 28.86 -15.49 5.92
N HIS A 600 27.88 -15.22 6.80
CA HIS A 600 28.15 -14.78 8.17
C HIS A 600 28.52 -15.99 9.03
N THR A 601 29.31 -15.79 10.09
CA THR A 601 29.32 -16.79 11.18
C THR A 601 27.97 -16.79 11.90
N GLN A 602 27.69 -17.87 12.64
CA GLN A 602 26.48 -17.98 13.46
C GLN A 602 26.34 -16.83 14.46
N ALA A 603 27.42 -16.48 15.17
CA ALA A 603 27.42 -15.39 16.14
C ALA A 603 27.24 -14.01 15.49
N GLU A 604 27.88 -13.77 14.34
CA GLU A 604 27.70 -12.52 13.59
C GLU A 604 26.25 -12.34 13.15
N ARG A 605 25.64 -13.40 12.60
CA ARG A 605 24.23 -13.35 12.22
C ARG A 605 23.34 -13.11 13.44
N ALA A 606 23.55 -13.84 14.53
CA ALA A 606 22.77 -13.69 15.75
C ALA A 606 22.86 -12.26 16.31
N ALA A 607 24.03 -11.64 16.30
CA ALA A 607 24.24 -10.26 16.72
C ALA A 607 23.52 -9.25 15.80
N VAL A 608 23.60 -9.43 14.48
CA VAL A 608 22.88 -8.55 13.52
C VAL A 608 21.37 -8.64 13.72
N VAL A 609 20.82 -9.85 13.81
CA VAL A 609 19.37 -10.06 13.99
C VAL A 609 18.90 -9.50 15.33
N THR A 610 19.63 -9.78 16.41
CA THR A 610 19.29 -9.31 17.76
C THR A 610 19.28 -7.79 17.85
N LYS A 611 20.32 -7.14 17.32
CA LYS A 611 20.42 -5.67 17.33
C LYS A 611 19.29 -5.04 16.51
N ALA A 612 18.97 -5.60 15.34
CA ALA A 612 17.90 -5.10 14.49
C ALA A 612 16.52 -5.29 15.13
N ALA A 613 16.26 -6.45 15.76
CA ALA A 613 15.03 -6.70 16.48
C ALA A 613 14.87 -5.81 17.72
N LEU A 614 15.96 -5.52 18.44
CA LEU A 614 15.97 -4.57 19.56
C LEU A 614 15.60 -3.16 19.09
N GLN A 615 16.24 -2.66 18.03
CA GLN A 615 15.91 -1.34 17.49
C GLN A 615 14.45 -1.26 17.05
N TYR A 616 13.95 -2.29 16.35
CA TYR A 616 12.54 -2.31 15.94
C TYR A 616 11.58 -2.32 17.15
N LYS A 617 11.93 -3.03 18.22
CA LYS A 617 11.17 -3.00 19.48
C LYS A 617 11.14 -1.59 20.08
N GLU A 618 12.29 -0.91 20.15
CA GLU A 618 12.38 0.45 20.69
C GLU A 618 11.56 1.43 19.83
N ASP A 619 11.69 1.36 18.51
CA ASP A 619 10.92 2.18 17.56
C ASP A 619 9.41 1.93 17.71
N LEU A 620 9.01 0.68 17.94
CA LEU A 620 7.61 0.32 18.18
C LEU A 620 7.09 0.93 19.49
N GLU A 621 7.87 0.87 20.57
CA GLU A 621 7.51 1.43 21.87
C GLU A 621 7.49 2.96 21.86
N LEU A 622 8.30 3.59 21.01
CA LEU A 622 8.28 5.03 20.76
C LEU A 622 7.11 5.48 19.86
N GLY A 623 6.40 4.54 19.23
CA GLY A 623 5.27 4.85 18.34
C GLY A 623 5.68 5.42 16.97
N VAL A 624 6.93 5.21 16.54
CA VAL A 624 7.43 5.72 15.25
C VAL A 624 7.32 4.70 14.10
N ILE A 625 6.86 3.48 14.38
CA ILE A 625 6.57 2.47 13.35
C ILE A 625 5.27 2.82 12.63
N SER A 626 5.39 3.20 11.36
CA SER A 626 4.24 3.44 10.48
C SER A 626 3.49 2.16 10.14
N PRO A 627 2.14 2.20 10.06
CA PRO A 627 1.34 1.07 9.59
C PRO A 627 1.60 0.78 8.11
N ASP A 628 1.49 -0.49 7.72
CA ASP A 628 1.45 -0.87 6.30
C ASP A 628 0.17 -0.35 5.65
N ILE A 629 0.23 0.02 4.37
CA ILE A 629 -0.93 0.48 3.60
C ILE A 629 -1.58 -0.71 2.89
N LEU A 630 -2.86 -0.95 3.18
CA LEU A 630 -3.70 -1.94 2.52
C LEU A 630 -4.80 -1.22 1.74
N GLN A 631 -4.80 -1.35 0.41
CA GLN A 631 -5.82 -0.75 -0.47
C GLN A 631 -6.02 0.77 -0.27
N GLY A 632 -4.92 1.49 -0.07
CA GLY A 632 -4.95 2.94 0.13
C GLY A 632 -5.34 3.39 1.55
N GLN A 633 -5.47 2.47 2.51
CA GLN A 633 -5.76 2.79 3.92
C GLN A 633 -4.70 2.19 4.86
N PRO A 634 -4.38 2.84 6.00
CA PRO A 634 -3.54 2.25 7.03
C PRO A 634 -4.11 0.96 7.59
N SER A 635 -3.27 -0.05 7.77
CA SER A 635 -3.63 -1.29 8.45
C SER A 635 -3.60 -1.14 9.97
N CYS A 636 -4.38 -1.97 10.66
CA CYS A 636 -4.46 -2.01 12.11
C CYS A 636 -3.15 -2.51 12.73
N THR A 637 -2.57 -1.72 13.63
CA THR A 637 -1.33 -2.05 14.37
C THR A 637 -1.59 -2.67 15.74
N TYR A 638 -2.84 -2.95 16.11
CA TYR A 638 -3.20 -3.46 17.44
C TYR A 638 -2.42 -4.72 17.85
N LEU A 639 -2.14 -5.62 16.89
CA LEU A 639 -1.42 -6.86 17.16
C LEU A 639 0.08 -6.65 17.45
N PHE A 640 0.65 -5.49 17.14
CA PHE A 640 2.09 -5.25 17.29
C PHE A 640 2.52 -5.33 18.75
N GLN A 641 1.61 -5.04 19.68
CA GLN A 641 1.83 -5.14 21.12
C GLN A 641 2.14 -6.56 21.63
N TYR A 642 1.91 -7.59 20.79
CA TYR A 642 2.17 -8.99 21.09
C TYR A 642 3.47 -9.52 20.44
N LEU A 643 4.21 -8.68 19.71
CA LEU A 643 5.48 -9.09 19.10
C LEU A 643 6.51 -9.43 20.19
N PHE A 644 6.77 -8.50 21.09
CA PHE A 644 7.82 -8.65 22.10
C PHE A 644 7.24 -8.90 23.49
N ASN A 645 8.07 -9.49 24.36
CA ASN A 645 7.74 -9.74 25.77
C ASN A 645 6.41 -10.48 25.95
N THR A 646 6.13 -11.42 25.05
CA THR A 646 4.84 -12.10 24.99
C THR A 646 5.05 -13.60 24.91
N SER A 647 4.22 -14.36 25.61
CA SER A 647 4.18 -15.81 25.52
C SER A 647 2.75 -16.31 25.66
N ARG A 648 2.44 -17.38 24.94
CA ARG A 648 1.24 -18.17 25.17
C ARG A 648 1.45 -19.04 26.40
N LYS A 649 0.41 -19.18 27.21
CA LYS A 649 0.41 -20.06 28.38
C LYS A 649 -0.62 -21.16 28.21
N PRO A 650 -0.20 -22.43 28.28
CA PRO A 650 -1.10 -23.56 28.15
C PRO A 650 -2.05 -23.65 29.35
N CYS A 651 -3.33 -23.84 29.09
CA CYS A 651 -4.36 -23.98 30.11
C CYS A 651 -5.29 -25.17 29.79
N ILE A 652 -5.99 -25.69 30.80
CA ILE A 652 -7.07 -26.65 30.57
C ILE A 652 -8.27 -25.87 30.03
N GLY A 653 -8.74 -26.20 28.83
CA GLY A 653 -9.78 -25.44 28.13
C GLY A 653 -9.18 -24.47 27.12
N SER A 654 -9.15 -23.17 27.45
CA SER A 654 -8.58 -22.12 26.61
C SER A 654 -7.23 -21.67 27.13
N ASP A 655 -6.22 -21.66 26.26
CA ASP A 655 -4.94 -21.02 26.53
C ASP A 655 -5.10 -19.49 26.68
N ILE A 656 -4.11 -18.84 27.29
CA ILE A 656 -4.08 -17.39 27.47
C ILE A 656 -2.78 -16.79 26.94
N ILE A 657 -2.82 -15.52 26.53
CA ILE A 657 -1.64 -14.78 26.09
C ILE A 657 -1.21 -13.85 27.21
N GLU A 658 0.01 -14.06 27.71
CA GLU A 658 0.61 -13.25 28.77
C GLU A 658 1.65 -12.30 28.17
N ARG A 659 1.63 -11.04 28.62
CA ARG A 659 2.58 -9.99 28.24
C ARG A 659 3.37 -9.55 29.47
N PHE A 660 4.64 -9.23 29.26
CA PHE A 660 5.61 -8.89 30.30
C PHE A 660 6.31 -7.56 29.98
N PRO A 661 5.56 -6.44 29.90
CA PRO A 661 6.11 -5.16 29.48
C PRO A 661 7.26 -4.71 30.41
N GLY A 662 8.28 -4.09 29.84
CA GLY A 662 9.45 -3.58 30.57
C GLY A 662 10.55 -4.61 30.87
N SER A 663 10.39 -5.87 30.45
CA SER A 663 11.48 -6.85 30.50
C SER A 663 12.53 -6.59 29.41
N ASN A 664 13.79 -6.41 29.82
CA ASN A 664 14.89 -5.88 29.00
C ASN A 664 16.03 -6.90 28.81
N TYR A 665 15.67 -8.16 28.58
CA TYR A 665 16.61 -9.23 28.24
C TYR A 665 16.03 -10.13 27.15
N ILE A 666 16.89 -10.90 26.50
CA ILE A 666 16.51 -12.03 25.64
C ILE A 666 16.92 -13.33 26.31
N VAL A 667 16.37 -14.42 25.82
CA VAL A 667 16.87 -15.75 26.15
C VAL A 667 17.51 -16.37 24.91
N VAL A 668 18.70 -16.91 25.08
CA VAL A 668 19.42 -17.66 24.07
C VAL A 668 19.23 -19.15 24.35
N LEU A 669 18.77 -19.89 23.34
CA LEU A 669 18.68 -21.35 23.36
C LEU A 669 19.87 -21.94 22.61
N TRP A 670 20.71 -22.67 23.32
CA TRP A 670 21.81 -23.45 22.76
C TRP A 670 21.69 -24.90 23.22
N ARG A 671 21.44 -25.82 22.28
CA ARG A 671 21.22 -27.25 22.55
C ARG A 671 20.09 -27.48 23.60
N GLY A 672 19.04 -26.66 23.53
CA GLY A 672 17.86 -26.65 24.40
C GLY A 672 18.08 -26.06 25.80
N ARG A 673 19.30 -25.59 26.10
CA ARG A 673 19.65 -24.93 27.37
C ARG A 673 19.36 -23.44 27.28
N VAL A 674 19.06 -22.82 28.41
CA VAL A 674 18.49 -21.48 28.48
C VAL A 674 19.48 -20.52 29.14
N PHE A 675 19.89 -19.51 28.40
CA PHE A 675 20.81 -18.47 28.86
C PHE A 675 20.12 -17.12 28.82
N GLU A 676 20.03 -16.45 29.97
CA GLU A 676 19.49 -15.10 30.07
C GLU A 676 20.57 -14.10 29.65
N VAL A 677 20.27 -13.25 28.67
CA VAL A 677 21.20 -12.26 28.12
C VAL A 677 20.57 -10.87 28.20
N PRO A 678 21.14 -9.92 28.97
CA PRO A 678 20.61 -8.56 29.05
C PRO A 678 20.70 -7.87 27.69
N LEU A 679 19.77 -6.98 27.39
CA LEU A 679 19.81 -6.16 26.15
C LEU A 679 20.55 -4.83 26.33
N TYR A 680 20.80 -4.43 27.58
CA TYR A 680 21.39 -3.15 27.94
C TYR A 680 22.53 -3.35 28.93
N ASP A 681 23.55 -2.51 28.83
CA ASP A 681 24.62 -2.35 29.80
C ASP A 681 24.66 -0.88 30.26
N ASN A 682 24.55 -0.64 31.56
CA ASN A 682 24.50 0.70 32.17
C ASN A 682 23.50 1.66 31.50
N GLY A 683 22.34 1.14 31.04
CA GLY A 683 21.28 1.91 30.40
C GLY A 683 21.47 2.16 28.90
N SER A 684 22.56 1.70 28.29
CA SER A 684 22.79 1.75 26.83
C SER A 684 22.55 0.38 26.20
N PRO A 685 21.93 0.29 25.00
CA PRO A 685 21.80 -0.97 24.28
C PRO A 685 23.16 -1.65 24.04
N LEU A 686 23.21 -2.98 24.16
CA LEU A 686 24.44 -3.72 23.84
C LEU A 686 24.88 -3.50 22.39
N SER A 687 26.16 -3.24 22.21
CA SER A 687 26.75 -3.09 20.88
C SER A 687 26.80 -4.41 20.11
N TYR A 688 26.97 -4.32 18.79
CA TYR A 688 27.17 -5.48 17.92
C TYR A 688 28.33 -6.38 18.40
N VAL A 689 29.46 -5.77 18.80
CA VAL A 689 30.66 -6.50 19.23
C VAL A 689 30.39 -7.26 20.53
N GLN A 690 29.70 -6.63 21.48
CA GLN A 690 29.31 -7.29 22.74
C GLN A 690 28.36 -8.47 22.47
N LEU A 691 27.31 -8.27 21.66
CA LEU A 691 26.37 -9.34 21.31
C LEU A 691 27.08 -10.51 20.62
N LYS A 692 27.94 -10.23 19.63
CA LYS A 692 28.73 -11.26 18.93
C LYS A 692 29.58 -12.06 19.93
N GLY A 693 30.31 -11.38 20.81
CA GLY A 693 31.14 -12.02 21.83
C GLY A 693 30.34 -12.87 22.82
N ILE A 694 29.14 -12.44 23.22
CA ILE A 694 28.24 -13.22 24.08
C ILE A 694 27.80 -14.51 23.38
N PHE A 695 27.38 -14.44 22.11
CA PHE A 695 26.97 -15.64 21.36
C PHE A 695 28.13 -16.62 21.16
N GLU A 696 29.33 -16.13 20.84
CA GLU A 696 30.54 -16.96 20.75
C GLU A 696 30.87 -17.62 22.09
N TRP A 697 30.80 -16.85 23.18
CA TRP A 697 31.07 -17.35 24.52
C TRP A 697 30.07 -18.45 24.93
N ILE A 698 28.76 -18.27 24.69
CA ILE A 698 27.75 -19.28 25.00
C ILE A 698 28.04 -20.58 24.24
N MET A 699 28.34 -20.49 22.94
CA MET A 699 28.62 -21.69 22.13
C MET A 699 29.92 -22.41 22.55
N GLN A 700 30.92 -21.67 23.04
CA GLN A 700 32.24 -22.23 23.41
C GLN A 700 32.32 -22.74 24.86
N ASN A 701 31.57 -22.14 25.80
CA ASN A 701 31.74 -22.39 27.24
C ASN A 701 30.54 -23.12 27.88
N ALA A 702 29.44 -23.32 27.16
CA ALA A 702 28.30 -24.07 27.69
C ALA A 702 28.59 -25.59 27.76
N ASP A 703 29.15 -26.05 28.88
CA ASP A 703 29.43 -27.47 29.15
C ASP A 703 28.19 -28.21 29.68
N GLY A 704 27.88 -29.40 29.14
CA GLY A 704 26.76 -30.25 29.57
C GLY A 704 25.94 -30.86 28.42
N ASP A 705 25.08 -31.83 28.75
CA ASP A 705 24.21 -32.52 27.79
C ASP A 705 23.10 -31.60 27.26
N ALA A 706 22.63 -31.90 26.03
CA ALA A 706 21.52 -31.19 25.43
C ALA A 706 20.22 -31.39 26.24
N SER A 707 19.48 -30.31 26.46
CA SER A 707 18.17 -30.36 27.10
C SER A 707 17.07 -30.58 26.06
N GLN A 708 16.13 -31.48 26.35
CA GLN A 708 14.99 -31.74 25.48
C GLN A 708 13.69 -31.11 25.99
N VAL A 709 13.74 -30.34 27.09
CA VAL A 709 12.54 -29.79 27.75
C VAL A 709 11.68 -28.94 26.82
N GLY A 710 12.30 -28.21 25.87
CA GLY A 710 11.57 -27.41 24.88
C GLY A 710 10.54 -28.19 24.07
N ILE A 711 10.76 -29.51 23.86
CA ILE A 711 9.85 -30.37 23.10
C ILE A 711 8.45 -30.44 23.73
N LEU A 712 8.34 -30.24 25.04
CA LEU A 712 7.07 -30.28 25.76
C LEU A 712 6.09 -29.20 25.28
N THR A 713 6.59 -28.09 24.72
CA THR A 713 5.77 -27.04 24.11
C THR A 713 5.10 -27.47 22.79
N SER A 714 5.54 -28.59 22.22
CA SER A 714 4.93 -29.26 21.06
C SER A 714 3.90 -30.33 21.45
N ASP A 715 3.64 -30.56 22.73
CA ASP A 715 2.59 -31.50 23.15
C ASP A 715 1.19 -30.91 22.88
N GLU A 716 0.20 -31.77 22.98
CA GLU A 716 -1.19 -31.36 23.01
C GLU A 716 -1.46 -30.41 24.21
N ARG A 717 -2.29 -29.38 24.02
CA ARG A 717 -2.35 -28.21 24.91
C ARG A 717 -2.78 -28.55 26.33
N THR A 718 -3.75 -29.46 26.50
CA THR A 718 -4.22 -29.91 27.81
C THR A 718 -3.16 -30.75 28.53
N SER A 719 -2.46 -31.62 27.80
CA SER A 719 -1.33 -32.41 28.29
C SER A 719 -0.19 -31.48 28.72
N TRP A 720 0.19 -30.52 27.86
CA TRP A 720 1.20 -29.53 28.18
C TRP A 720 0.83 -28.67 29.40
N ALA A 721 -0.42 -28.23 29.51
CA ALA A 721 -0.89 -27.46 30.67
C ALA A 721 -0.68 -28.21 32.00
N LYS A 722 -0.97 -29.51 32.02
CA LYS A 722 -0.77 -30.38 33.19
C LYS A 722 0.72 -30.54 33.50
N ILE A 723 1.53 -30.80 32.49
CA ILE A 723 2.97 -31.03 32.64
C ILE A 723 3.70 -29.74 33.06
N ARG A 724 3.32 -28.59 32.49
CA ARG A 724 3.81 -27.28 32.92
C ARG A 724 3.48 -27.01 34.39
N LYS A 725 2.27 -27.32 34.85
CA LYS A 725 1.91 -27.21 36.27
C LYS A 725 2.75 -28.13 37.15
N ASN A 726 2.99 -29.37 36.72
CA ASN A 726 3.87 -30.30 37.44
C ASN A 726 5.29 -29.76 37.54
N LEU A 727 5.85 -29.21 36.45
CA LEU A 727 7.15 -28.55 36.43
C LEU A 727 7.24 -27.41 37.46
N GLN A 728 6.21 -26.55 37.53
CA GLN A 728 6.17 -25.44 38.49
C GLN A 728 6.18 -25.92 39.94
N THR A 729 5.48 -27.01 40.25
CA THR A 729 5.40 -27.55 41.62
C THR A 729 6.58 -28.44 42.01
N LEU A 730 7.36 -28.91 41.04
CA LEU A 730 8.44 -29.88 41.27
C LEU A 730 9.65 -29.26 41.97
N HIS A 731 10.05 -28.04 41.57
CA HIS A 731 11.21 -27.36 42.16
C HIS A 731 11.11 -25.83 41.99
N PRO A 732 11.49 -25.01 43.00
CA PRO A 732 11.41 -23.55 42.90
C PRO A 732 12.19 -22.93 41.73
N GLN A 733 13.32 -23.53 41.33
CA GLN A 733 14.10 -23.03 40.18
C GLN A 733 13.35 -23.15 38.85
N ASN A 734 12.41 -24.09 38.72
CA ASN A 734 11.63 -24.26 37.49
C ASN A 734 10.72 -23.06 37.22
N LEU A 735 10.25 -22.37 38.28
CA LEU A 735 9.51 -21.12 38.13
C LEU A 735 10.38 -20.02 37.53
N GLN A 736 11.64 -19.92 37.94
CA GLN A 736 12.60 -18.96 37.39
C GLN A 736 12.93 -19.28 35.93
N TYR A 737 13.12 -20.56 35.60
CA TYR A 737 13.33 -21.03 34.23
C TYR A 737 12.16 -20.64 33.30
N LEU A 738 10.92 -20.98 33.69
CA LEU A 738 9.73 -20.67 32.91
C LEU A 738 9.56 -19.16 32.75
N HIS A 739 9.69 -18.40 33.84
CA HIS A 739 9.57 -16.94 33.83
C HIS A 739 10.62 -16.30 32.91
N ALA A 740 11.88 -16.76 32.94
CA ALA A 740 12.93 -16.24 32.06
C ALA A 740 12.53 -16.34 30.58
N ILE A 741 12.02 -17.50 30.15
CA ILE A 741 11.60 -17.69 28.76
C ILE A 741 10.36 -16.86 28.44
N GLU A 742 9.34 -16.91 29.31
CA GLU A 742 8.03 -16.29 29.09
C GLU A 742 8.14 -14.76 29.03
N ALA A 743 8.96 -14.15 29.90
CA ALA A 743 9.12 -12.70 29.99
C ALA A 743 10.20 -12.11 29.06
N ALA A 744 11.09 -12.92 28.47
CA ALA A 744 12.11 -12.44 27.52
C ALA A 744 11.50 -11.59 26.38
N ALA A 745 12.22 -10.60 25.86
CA ALA A 745 11.75 -9.79 24.73
C ALA A 745 11.46 -10.66 23.50
N PHE A 746 12.37 -11.58 23.19
CA PHE A 746 12.26 -12.63 22.18
C PHE A 746 13.32 -13.70 22.48
N LEU A 747 13.29 -14.81 21.75
CA LEU A 747 14.30 -15.87 21.87
C LEU A 747 15.28 -15.84 20.69
N VAL A 748 16.53 -16.23 20.93
CA VAL A 748 17.52 -16.52 19.89
C VAL A 748 17.93 -17.98 20.01
N CYS A 749 17.53 -18.81 19.05
CA CYS A 749 17.86 -20.23 19.01
C CYS A 749 19.07 -20.46 18.11
N LEU A 750 20.19 -20.87 18.70
CA LEU A 750 21.42 -21.20 17.99
C LEU A 750 21.38 -22.68 17.63
N ASP A 751 21.21 -23.00 16.34
CA ASP A 751 21.07 -24.36 15.85
C ASP A 751 22.37 -24.86 15.22
N GLU A 752 22.71 -26.13 15.50
CA GLU A 752 23.89 -26.82 14.94
C GLU A 752 23.70 -27.23 13.46
N ALA A 753 22.52 -26.98 12.88
CA ALA A 753 22.21 -27.33 11.50
C ALA A 753 22.82 -26.32 10.49
N SER A 754 23.02 -26.77 9.24
CA SER A 754 23.47 -25.95 8.10
C SER A 754 22.64 -26.22 6.85
N PRO A 755 21.34 -25.86 6.82
CA PRO A 755 20.51 -26.11 5.65
C PRO A 755 20.97 -25.28 4.43
N GLU A 756 21.06 -25.90 3.26
CA GLU A 756 21.61 -25.30 2.03
C GLU A 756 20.54 -25.01 0.99
N THR A 757 19.56 -25.90 0.82
CA THR A 757 18.48 -25.72 -0.15
C THR A 757 17.29 -24.97 0.46
N ALA A 758 16.43 -24.36 -0.39
CA ALA A 758 15.23 -23.66 0.10
C ALA A 758 14.29 -24.61 0.86
N SER A 759 14.15 -25.84 0.39
CA SER A 759 13.34 -26.89 1.04
C SER A 759 13.94 -27.31 2.39
N GLU A 760 15.25 -27.54 2.48
CA GLU A 760 15.94 -27.84 3.75
C GLU A 760 15.78 -26.70 4.76
N ARG A 761 15.97 -25.44 4.32
CA ARG A 761 15.75 -24.27 5.16
C ARG A 761 14.31 -24.27 5.65
N ALA A 762 13.34 -24.32 4.75
CA ALA A 762 11.93 -24.25 5.13
C ALA A 762 11.52 -25.36 6.11
N HIS A 763 11.96 -26.60 5.88
CA HIS A 763 11.69 -27.70 6.80
C HIS A 763 12.35 -27.47 8.17
N HIS A 764 13.61 -27.04 8.20
CA HIS A 764 14.35 -26.77 9.44
C HIS A 764 13.75 -25.63 10.26
N PHE A 765 13.37 -24.52 9.64
CA PHE A 765 12.76 -23.39 10.36
C PHE A 765 11.31 -23.66 10.77
N HIS A 766 10.56 -24.46 9.99
CA HIS A 766 9.19 -24.82 10.34
C HIS A 766 9.12 -25.76 11.55
N PHE A 767 10.04 -26.73 11.64
CA PHE A 767 9.97 -27.79 12.66
C PHE A 767 11.20 -27.86 13.57
N GLY A 768 12.40 -27.82 13.00
CA GLY A 768 13.64 -28.06 13.72
C GLY A 768 13.66 -29.45 14.38
N THR A 769 14.31 -29.57 15.54
CA THR A 769 14.27 -30.79 16.38
C THR A 769 13.26 -30.69 17.52
N GLY A 770 12.56 -29.56 17.64
CA GLY A 770 11.62 -29.22 18.70
C GLY A 770 12.23 -28.98 20.09
N GLY A 771 13.37 -29.57 20.43
CA GLY A 771 14.04 -29.40 21.74
C GLY A 771 14.75 -28.05 21.93
N ASN A 772 15.30 -27.47 20.85
CA ASN A 772 15.96 -26.15 20.87
C ASN A 772 15.00 -25.02 20.50
N ARG A 773 13.75 -25.10 20.96
CA ARG A 773 12.66 -24.15 20.69
C ARG A 773 11.80 -23.99 21.94
N TRP A 774 11.02 -22.91 21.97
CA TRP A 774 9.90 -22.76 22.90
C TRP A 774 8.67 -22.28 22.14
N ASN A 775 7.84 -23.22 21.66
CA ASN A 775 6.80 -22.94 20.66
C ASN A 775 5.65 -22.06 21.17
N ASP A 776 5.57 -21.86 22.49
CA ASP A 776 4.65 -20.93 23.11
C ASP A 776 5.10 -19.46 22.98
N LYS A 777 6.36 -19.19 22.65
CA LYS A 777 6.87 -17.81 22.53
C LYS A 777 6.30 -17.13 21.29
N SER A 778 5.91 -15.86 21.43
CA SER A 778 5.45 -15.03 20.30
C SER A 778 6.50 -14.94 19.19
N VAL A 779 7.76 -14.65 19.54
CA VAL A 779 8.84 -14.37 18.59
C VAL A 779 10.13 -15.09 18.99
N GLN A 780 10.65 -15.88 18.06
CA GLN A 780 11.93 -16.57 18.15
C GLN A 780 12.71 -16.36 16.86
N PHE A 781 13.99 -16.04 16.96
CA PHE A 781 14.91 -16.01 15.83
C PHE A 781 15.82 -17.23 15.89
N VAL A 782 15.79 -18.04 14.85
CA VAL A 782 16.65 -19.21 14.72
C VAL A 782 17.84 -18.81 13.86
N VAL A 783 19.05 -19.22 14.27
CA VAL A 783 20.30 -18.95 13.55
C VAL A 783 21.12 -20.23 13.46
N CYS A 784 21.38 -20.66 12.23
CA CYS A 784 22.12 -21.88 11.89
C CYS A 784 23.65 -21.63 11.87
N THR A 785 24.46 -22.69 11.95
CA THR A 785 25.93 -22.59 11.95
C THR A 785 26.47 -21.93 10.67
N ASN A 786 25.79 -22.11 9.55
CA ASN A 786 26.12 -21.49 8.26
C ASN A 786 25.65 -20.02 8.12
N GLY A 787 25.12 -19.42 9.19
CA GLY A 787 24.65 -18.03 9.21
C GLY A 787 23.31 -17.80 8.53
N VAL A 788 22.60 -18.86 8.11
CA VAL A 788 21.18 -18.77 7.71
C VAL A 788 20.35 -18.47 8.95
N SER A 789 19.33 -17.61 8.81
CA SER A 789 18.44 -17.27 9.92
C SER A 789 17.01 -17.12 9.47
N GLY A 790 16.10 -17.21 10.44
CA GLY A 790 14.67 -17.09 10.21
C GLY A 790 13.92 -16.81 11.49
N PHE A 791 12.64 -16.53 11.32
CA PHE A 791 11.66 -16.30 12.36
C PHE A 791 10.82 -17.56 12.58
N VAL A 792 10.52 -17.82 13.84
CA VAL A 792 9.50 -18.80 14.27
C VAL A 792 8.64 -18.13 15.34
N GLY A 793 7.32 -18.24 15.23
CA GLY A 793 6.41 -17.59 16.18
C GLY A 793 5.09 -18.31 16.34
N ASP A 794 4.45 -18.06 17.48
CA ASP A 794 3.08 -18.50 17.76
C ASP A 794 2.06 -17.64 16.98
N HIS A 795 1.15 -18.29 16.27
CA HIS A 795 0.20 -17.63 15.37
C HIS A 795 -1.03 -17.05 16.11
N SER A 796 -1.18 -17.29 17.43
CA SER A 796 -2.41 -16.94 18.14
C SER A 796 -2.78 -15.46 18.03
N MET A 797 -1.79 -14.57 18.17
CA MET A 797 -1.94 -13.11 18.14
C MET A 797 -1.08 -12.43 17.08
N LEU A 798 -0.41 -13.21 16.22
CA LEU A 798 0.40 -12.69 15.12
C LEU A 798 -0.17 -13.18 13.80
N ASP A 799 -0.29 -12.28 12.83
CA ASP A 799 -0.57 -12.60 11.43
C ASP A 799 0.64 -12.22 10.56
N ALA A 800 0.68 -12.68 9.30
CA ALA A 800 1.78 -12.35 8.38
C ALA A 800 2.00 -10.82 8.24
N GLY A 801 0.92 -10.03 8.25
CA GLY A 801 1.00 -8.57 8.24
C GLY A 801 1.60 -7.96 9.52
N THR A 802 1.48 -8.63 10.66
CA THR A 802 2.04 -8.18 11.95
C THR A 802 3.56 -8.20 11.98
N VAL A 803 4.16 -9.20 11.33
CA VAL A 803 5.62 -9.44 11.33
C VAL A 803 6.32 -8.87 10.09
N LEU A 804 5.56 -8.30 9.14
CA LEU A 804 6.08 -7.84 7.86
C LEU A 804 7.11 -6.71 8.02
N GLY A 805 6.79 -5.70 8.85
CA GLY A 805 7.70 -4.60 9.18
C GLY A 805 8.99 -5.09 9.81
N LEU A 806 8.89 -5.99 10.80
CA LEU A 806 10.04 -6.61 11.47
C LEU A 806 10.93 -7.40 10.49
N ASN A 807 10.33 -8.20 9.60
CA ASN A 807 11.07 -8.92 8.57
C ASN A 807 11.85 -7.98 7.63
N ARG A 808 11.21 -6.90 7.14
CA ARG A 808 11.88 -5.90 6.28
C ARG A 808 13.03 -5.24 7.00
N PHE A 809 12.84 -4.88 8.27
CA PHE A 809 13.84 -4.22 9.10
C PHE A 809 15.07 -5.11 9.30
N ILE A 810 14.87 -6.36 9.71
CA ILE A 810 15.95 -7.34 9.92
C ILE A 810 16.65 -7.67 8.59
N THR A 811 15.88 -7.91 7.52
CA THR A 811 16.43 -8.20 6.19
C THR A 811 17.32 -7.06 5.69
N ARG A 812 16.93 -5.80 5.93
CA ARG A 812 17.76 -4.62 5.61
C ARG A 812 19.08 -4.65 6.38
N ALA A 813 19.04 -4.90 7.69
CA ALA A 813 20.24 -5.00 8.53
C ALA A 813 21.17 -6.14 8.05
N ILE A 814 20.62 -7.28 7.68
CA ILE A 814 21.33 -8.43 7.11
C ILE A 814 22.05 -8.06 5.80
N LEU A 815 21.34 -7.40 4.86
CA LEU A 815 21.88 -7.07 3.53
C LEU A 815 22.89 -5.91 3.55
N GLN A 816 22.79 -5.01 4.54
CA GLN A 816 23.68 -3.86 4.69
C GLN A 816 24.91 -4.15 5.55
N HIS A 817 24.90 -5.24 6.33
CA HIS A 817 26.04 -5.62 7.16
C HIS A 817 27.28 -5.86 6.29
N ARG A 818 28.41 -5.28 6.70
CA ARG A 818 29.71 -5.49 6.07
C ARG A 818 30.50 -6.44 6.95
N HIS A 819 31.20 -7.39 6.31
CA HIS A 819 32.07 -8.30 7.03
C HIS A 819 33.17 -7.51 7.73
N ASP A 820 33.40 -7.80 9.00
CA ASP A 820 34.47 -7.22 9.79
C ASP A 820 35.43 -8.34 10.23
N PRO A 821 36.42 -8.67 9.39
CA PRO A 821 37.32 -9.80 9.64
C PRO A 821 38.32 -9.54 10.79
N ASP A 822 38.45 -8.29 11.29
CA ASP A 822 39.56 -7.89 12.17
C ASP A 822 39.17 -7.61 13.64
N VAL A 823 37.89 -7.66 14.01
CA VAL A 823 37.51 -7.60 15.43
C VAL A 823 37.61 -9.00 16.02
N SER A 824 38.84 -9.37 16.39
CA SER A 824 39.05 -10.48 17.32
C SER A 824 38.22 -10.21 18.59
N PRO A 825 37.48 -11.21 19.12
CA PRO A 825 36.86 -11.04 20.43
C PRO A 825 37.94 -10.61 21.43
N PRO A 826 37.60 -9.82 22.47
CA PRO A 826 38.56 -9.48 23.50
C PRO A 826 39.23 -10.78 23.98
N VAL A 827 40.55 -10.85 23.81
CA VAL A 827 41.36 -11.98 24.24
C VAL A 827 41.13 -12.16 25.74
N SER A 828 40.81 -13.39 26.13
CA SER A 828 40.55 -13.91 27.49
C SER A 828 39.17 -13.65 28.09
N GLY A 829 38.29 -14.67 27.99
CA GLY A 829 37.35 -15.17 29.03
C GLY A 829 36.30 -14.25 29.67
N ASP A 830 36.44 -12.93 29.59
CA ASP A 830 35.62 -11.96 30.29
C ASP A 830 34.87 -11.11 29.26
N ILE A 831 33.65 -11.55 28.94
CA ILE A 831 32.71 -10.83 28.07
C ILE A 831 32.10 -9.59 28.77
N GLY A 832 32.56 -9.25 29.98
CA GLY A 832 32.11 -8.09 30.75
C GLY A 832 30.65 -8.16 31.22
N VAL A 833 29.96 -9.26 30.93
CA VAL A 833 28.55 -9.51 31.25
C VAL A 833 28.43 -10.90 31.86
N ASN A 834 27.79 -10.99 33.03
CA ASN A 834 27.49 -12.27 33.65
C ASN A 834 26.31 -12.94 32.94
N ILE A 835 26.56 -14.07 32.27
CA ILE A 835 25.53 -14.85 31.57
C ILE A 835 24.99 -15.93 32.51
N ASP A 836 23.72 -15.79 32.88
CA ASP A 836 23.08 -16.72 33.81
C ASP A 836 22.36 -17.84 33.07
N GLU A 837 22.85 -19.08 33.23
CA GLU A 837 22.17 -20.27 32.73
C GLU A 837 21.02 -20.63 33.67
N LYS A 838 19.78 -20.56 33.16
CA LYS A 838 18.61 -21.05 33.90
C LYS A 838 18.50 -22.56 33.70
N LYS A 839 18.68 -23.30 34.78
CA LYS A 839 18.54 -24.76 34.80
C LYS A 839 17.13 -25.16 35.21
N LEU A 840 16.66 -26.27 34.64
CA LEU A 840 15.38 -26.88 34.97
C LEU A 840 15.61 -28.27 35.57
N VAL A 841 14.87 -28.57 36.63
CA VAL A 841 14.85 -29.87 37.29
C VAL A 841 13.68 -30.68 36.74
N THR A 842 13.97 -31.88 36.25
CA THR A 842 12.98 -32.84 35.75
C THR A 842 12.75 -33.98 36.75
N SER A 843 11.78 -34.85 36.44
CA SER A 843 11.50 -36.09 37.17
C SER A 843 11.35 -37.23 36.17
N PRO A 844 11.45 -38.52 36.58
CA PRO A 844 11.26 -39.64 35.65
C PRO A 844 9.95 -39.60 34.88
N HIS A 845 8.88 -39.07 35.49
CA HIS A 845 7.59 -38.89 34.82
C HIS A 845 7.66 -37.85 33.69
N ILE A 846 8.39 -36.74 33.90
CA ILE A 846 8.57 -35.69 32.91
C ILE A 846 9.49 -36.18 31.78
N GLU A 847 10.53 -36.95 32.08
CA GLU A 847 11.41 -37.55 31.06
C GLU A 847 10.67 -38.54 30.15
N LEU A 848 9.75 -39.34 30.72
CA LEU A 848 8.85 -40.18 29.94
C LEU A 848 7.93 -39.34 29.03
N GLN A 849 7.43 -38.22 29.54
CA GLN A 849 6.62 -37.31 28.73
C GLN A 849 7.43 -36.68 27.60
N ILE A 850 8.66 -36.22 27.85
CA ILE A 850 9.59 -35.72 26.83
C ILE A 850 9.73 -36.77 25.73
N SER A 851 10.04 -38.02 26.10
CA SER A 851 10.21 -39.12 25.14
C SER A 851 8.96 -39.37 24.28
N ARG A 852 7.77 -39.38 24.91
CA ARG A 852 6.49 -39.54 24.20
C ARG A 852 6.25 -38.38 23.23
N VAL A 853 6.42 -37.14 23.69
CA VAL A 853 6.16 -35.95 22.87
C VAL A 853 7.16 -35.85 21.72
N THR A 854 8.42 -36.24 21.91
CA THR A 854 9.40 -36.36 20.82
C THR A 854 8.95 -37.36 19.76
N GLN A 855 8.40 -38.52 20.17
CA GLN A 855 7.86 -39.50 19.22
C GLN A 855 6.66 -38.94 18.46
N ASP A 856 5.69 -38.35 19.17
CA ASP A 856 4.50 -37.73 18.57
C ASP A 856 4.89 -36.60 17.60
N PHE A 857 5.86 -35.77 17.98
CA PHE A 857 6.40 -34.68 17.15
C PHE A 857 7.00 -35.20 15.84
N ASN A 858 7.91 -36.18 15.92
CA ASN A 858 8.57 -36.75 14.75
C ASN A 858 7.55 -37.41 13.80
N GLU A 859 6.58 -38.14 14.36
CA GLU A 859 5.51 -38.76 13.57
C GLU A 859 4.64 -37.70 12.86
N ASN A 860 4.34 -36.58 13.52
CA ASN A 860 3.52 -35.51 12.95
C ASN A 860 4.19 -34.81 11.75
N ILE A 861 5.52 -34.72 11.72
CA ILE A 861 6.28 -33.99 10.69
C ILE A 861 6.96 -34.88 9.65
N LYS A 862 7.01 -36.20 9.84
CA LYS A 862 7.83 -37.13 9.03
C LYS A 862 7.66 -37.01 7.52
N ASP A 863 6.43 -36.70 7.08
CA ASP A 863 6.08 -36.61 5.66
C ASP A 863 5.90 -35.15 5.18
N ALA A 864 6.20 -34.15 6.02
CA ALA A 864 5.98 -32.75 5.68
C ALA A 864 7.04 -32.22 4.71
N ASN A 865 6.60 -31.72 3.56
CA ASN A 865 7.46 -31.26 2.47
C ASN A 865 7.13 -29.83 2.04
N HIS A 866 8.17 -29.12 1.58
CA HIS A 866 8.11 -27.75 1.11
C HIS A 866 8.76 -27.68 -0.26
N VAL A 867 8.08 -27.05 -1.22
CA VAL A 867 8.61 -26.84 -2.58
C VAL A 867 8.47 -25.37 -2.95
N PHE A 868 9.55 -24.82 -3.50
CA PHE A 868 9.62 -23.44 -3.97
C PHE A 868 9.92 -23.48 -5.46
N PHE A 869 9.14 -22.76 -6.26
CA PHE A 869 9.39 -22.67 -7.70
C PHE A 869 8.86 -21.35 -8.26
N THR A 870 9.42 -20.93 -9.39
CA THR A 870 9.07 -19.68 -10.05
C THR A 870 8.67 -19.97 -11.49
N VAL A 871 7.55 -19.40 -11.93
CA VAL A 871 7.17 -19.38 -13.34
C VAL A 871 7.64 -18.06 -13.93
N SER A 872 8.50 -18.12 -14.94
CA SER A 872 9.04 -16.95 -15.64
C SER A 872 8.31 -16.68 -16.96
N GLY A 873 8.28 -15.43 -17.40
CA GLY A 873 7.62 -15.03 -18.66
C GLY A 873 6.10 -15.07 -18.57
N PHE A 874 5.55 -15.09 -17.36
CA PHE A 874 4.13 -14.89 -17.07
C PHE A 874 4.02 -14.22 -15.71
N GLY A 875 3.72 -12.92 -15.71
CA GLY A 875 3.64 -12.08 -14.52
C GLY A 875 2.66 -10.93 -14.69
N GLY A 876 2.74 -9.96 -13.78
CA GLY A 876 1.85 -8.80 -13.73
C GLY A 876 1.79 -7.98 -15.03
N SER A 877 2.90 -7.84 -15.77
CA SER A 877 2.95 -7.06 -17.01
C SER A 877 2.02 -7.62 -18.08
N ILE A 878 2.10 -8.92 -18.37
CA ILE A 878 1.24 -9.59 -19.37
C ILE A 878 -0.22 -9.54 -18.94
N CYS A 879 -0.50 -9.69 -17.64
CA CYS A 879 -1.87 -9.59 -17.11
C CYS A 879 -2.46 -8.21 -17.40
N ARG A 880 -1.74 -7.14 -17.04
CA ARG A 880 -2.18 -5.74 -17.24
C ARG A 880 -2.34 -5.39 -18.71
N LEU A 881 -1.41 -5.81 -19.57
CA LEU A 881 -1.51 -5.60 -21.02
C LEU A 881 -2.78 -6.22 -21.63
N ASN A 882 -3.31 -7.28 -21.01
CA ASN A 882 -4.50 -8.00 -21.47
C ASN A 882 -5.74 -7.76 -20.58
N ASN A 883 -5.72 -6.71 -19.76
CA ASN A 883 -6.84 -6.29 -18.89
C ASN A 883 -7.29 -7.35 -17.86
N TYR A 884 -6.35 -8.13 -17.32
CA TYR A 884 -6.61 -9.06 -16.23
C TYR A 884 -6.01 -8.57 -14.91
N PRO A 885 -6.80 -8.53 -13.81
CA PRO A 885 -6.32 -8.43 -12.44
C PRO A 885 -5.26 -9.51 -12.12
N PRO A 886 -3.98 -9.17 -11.88
CA PRO A 886 -2.92 -10.17 -11.76
C PRO A 886 -3.18 -11.19 -10.64
N LYS A 887 -3.55 -10.73 -9.44
CA LYS A 887 -3.76 -11.60 -8.27
C LYS A 887 -4.89 -12.61 -8.50
N SER A 888 -6.01 -12.15 -9.06
CA SER A 888 -7.15 -13.02 -9.37
C SER A 888 -6.82 -13.98 -10.50
N LEU A 889 -6.11 -13.55 -11.55
CA LEU A 889 -5.71 -14.45 -12.64
C LEU A 889 -4.81 -15.59 -12.12
N PHE A 890 -3.83 -15.29 -11.26
CA PHE A 890 -2.98 -16.32 -10.67
C PHE A 890 -3.73 -17.18 -9.64
N GLN A 891 -4.77 -16.66 -8.98
CA GLN A 891 -5.65 -17.52 -8.17
C GLN A 891 -6.42 -18.52 -9.04
N LEU A 892 -6.76 -18.16 -10.29
CA LEU A 892 -7.33 -19.07 -11.27
C LEU A 892 -6.30 -20.10 -11.80
N VAL A 893 -5.01 -19.76 -11.85
CA VAL A 893 -3.93 -20.74 -12.07
C VAL A 893 -3.93 -21.78 -10.94
N VAL A 894 -4.02 -21.35 -9.67
CA VAL A 894 -4.12 -22.26 -8.52
C VAL A 894 -5.38 -23.11 -8.58
N ALA A 895 -6.52 -22.55 -9.00
CA ALA A 895 -7.78 -23.29 -9.17
C ALA A 895 -7.68 -24.37 -10.25
N LEU A 896 -7.04 -24.08 -11.39
CA LEU A 896 -6.81 -25.08 -12.43
C LEU A 896 -5.83 -26.15 -11.97
N ALA A 897 -4.74 -25.78 -11.31
CA ALA A 897 -3.79 -26.73 -10.74
C ALA A 897 -4.45 -27.66 -9.71
N SER A 898 -5.34 -27.14 -8.87
CA SER A 898 -6.19 -27.92 -7.96
C SER A 898 -7.00 -28.99 -8.69
N ARG A 899 -7.71 -28.58 -9.74
CA ARG A 899 -8.55 -29.47 -10.55
C ARG A 899 -7.72 -30.58 -11.20
N LEU A 900 -6.54 -30.27 -11.71
CA LEU A 900 -5.62 -31.24 -12.30
C LEU A 900 -5.04 -32.18 -11.24
N TYR A 901 -4.67 -31.66 -10.07
CA TYR A 901 -4.06 -32.43 -8.98
C TYR A 901 -5.01 -33.47 -8.38
N PHE A 902 -6.25 -33.06 -8.05
CA PHE A 902 -7.24 -33.96 -7.45
C PHE A 902 -7.99 -34.82 -8.48
N GLY A 903 -7.95 -34.46 -9.77
CA GLY A 903 -8.78 -35.08 -10.81
C GLY A 903 -10.29 -34.85 -10.62
N ALA A 904 -10.67 -34.07 -9.62
CA ALA A 904 -12.04 -33.74 -9.24
C ALA A 904 -12.10 -32.31 -8.70
N LEU A 905 -13.31 -31.80 -8.43
CA LEU A 905 -13.47 -30.45 -7.90
C LEU A 905 -13.23 -30.50 -6.39
N ALA A 906 -12.22 -29.76 -5.93
CA ALA A 906 -11.89 -29.66 -4.51
C ALA A 906 -12.14 -28.23 -4.00
N PRO A 907 -12.61 -28.06 -2.75
CA PRO A 907 -12.72 -26.74 -2.13
C PRO A 907 -11.36 -26.03 -2.07
N LEU A 908 -11.31 -24.80 -2.59
CA LEU A 908 -10.13 -23.95 -2.61
C LEU A 908 -10.46 -22.66 -1.87
N TRP A 909 -9.77 -22.43 -0.77
CA TRP A 909 -9.97 -21.26 0.08
C TRP A 909 -8.76 -20.33 -0.03
N GLU A 910 -8.97 -19.03 0.08
CA GLU A 910 -7.89 -18.04 0.16
C GLU A 910 -8.07 -17.15 1.39
N THR A 911 -6.96 -16.62 1.90
CA THR A 911 -6.96 -15.70 3.04
C THR A 911 -7.16 -14.25 2.60
N VAL A 912 -8.01 -13.51 3.31
CA VAL A 912 -8.28 -12.08 3.06
C VAL A 912 -8.10 -11.30 4.36
N SER A 913 -7.26 -10.27 4.36
CA SER A 913 -6.98 -9.46 5.55
C SER A 913 -8.17 -8.56 5.93
N PHE A 914 -8.52 -8.55 7.21
CA PHE A 914 -9.39 -7.53 7.82
C PHE A 914 -8.58 -6.38 8.45
N GLY A 915 -7.31 -6.20 8.06
CA GLY A 915 -6.45 -5.15 8.60
C GLY A 915 -7.00 -3.73 8.45
N ASN A 916 -7.98 -3.49 7.58
CA ASN A 916 -8.67 -2.20 7.44
C ASN A 916 -9.65 -1.90 8.59
N PHE A 917 -9.90 -2.87 9.48
CA PHE A 917 -10.75 -2.70 10.66
C PHE A 917 -9.93 -2.75 11.94
N TYR A 918 -10.33 -1.97 12.94
CA TYR A 918 -9.68 -2.03 14.24
C TYR A 918 -9.86 -3.42 14.86
N ARG A 919 -8.74 -4.04 15.28
CA ARG A 919 -8.67 -5.44 15.74
C ARG A 919 -9.20 -6.46 14.72
N GLY A 920 -9.24 -6.09 13.44
CA GLY A 920 -9.54 -7.01 12.36
C GLY A 920 -8.43 -8.06 12.22
N ARG A 921 -8.83 -9.32 12.02
CA ARG A 921 -7.92 -10.46 11.79
C ARG A 921 -7.95 -10.88 10.32
N VAL A 922 -8.46 -12.06 10.02
CA VAL A 922 -8.45 -12.66 8.69
C VAL A 922 -9.81 -13.28 8.38
N GLU A 923 -10.34 -13.04 7.19
CA GLU A 923 -11.43 -13.79 6.56
C GLU A 923 -10.88 -14.87 5.64
N ILE A 924 -11.69 -15.88 5.31
CA ILE A 924 -11.37 -16.78 4.20
C ILE A 924 -12.46 -16.73 3.12
N ASN A 925 -12.02 -16.59 1.88
CA ASN A 925 -12.89 -16.55 0.72
C ASN A 925 -12.86 -17.91 0.00
N GLN A 926 -14.02 -18.42 -0.40
CA GLN A 926 -14.10 -19.62 -1.24
C GLN A 926 -13.91 -19.19 -2.70
N VAL A 927 -12.92 -19.76 -3.37
CA VAL A 927 -12.50 -19.37 -4.72
C VAL A 927 -13.39 -20.03 -5.78
N ILE A 928 -13.84 -21.26 -5.55
CA ILE A 928 -14.61 -22.01 -6.55
C ILE A 928 -16.06 -21.54 -6.57
N SER A 929 -16.36 -20.60 -7.47
CA SER A 929 -17.72 -20.19 -7.83
C SER A 929 -18.22 -20.90 -9.10
N VAL A 930 -19.50 -20.75 -9.43
CA VAL A 930 -20.05 -21.28 -10.71
C VAL A 930 -19.32 -20.74 -11.94
N PRO A 931 -19.01 -19.41 -12.06
CA PRO A 931 -18.16 -18.90 -13.13
C PRO A 931 -16.78 -19.57 -13.20
N VAL A 932 -16.13 -19.79 -12.05
CA VAL A 932 -14.84 -20.50 -11.98
C VAL A 932 -14.99 -21.94 -12.46
N LEU A 933 -16.02 -22.67 -12.01
CA LEU A 933 -16.29 -24.04 -12.47
C LEU A 933 -16.51 -24.11 -13.99
N ARG A 934 -17.27 -23.17 -14.57
CA ARG A 934 -17.50 -23.11 -16.02
C ARG A 934 -16.20 -22.92 -16.79
N PHE A 935 -15.35 -21.99 -16.33
CA PHE A 935 -14.02 -21.81 -16.89
C PHE A 935 -13.20 -23.10 -16.79
N LEU A 936 -13.10 -23.71 -15.61
CA LEU A 936 -12.34 -24.94 -15.39
C LEU A 936 -12.78 -26.08 -16.32
N ASN A 937 -14.09 -26.26 -16.52
CA ASN A 937 -14.64 -27.24 -17.45
C ASN A 937 -14.29 -26.90 -18.91
N SER A 938 -14.33 -25.62 -19.29
CA SER A 938 -14.01 -25.19 -20.65
C SER A 938 -12.55 -25.43 -21.04
N VAL A 939 -11.62 -25.40 -20.08
CA VAL A 939 -10.20 -25.72 -20.34
C VAL A 939 -10.02 -27.20 -20.67
N GLN A 940 -10.88 -28.08 -20.15
CA GLN A 940 -10.88 -29.52 -20.44
C GLN A 940 -11.57 -29.85 -21.77
N ASP A 941 -12.44 -28.97 -22.29
CA ASP A 941 -13.11 -29.15 -23.57
C ASP A 941 -12.34 -28.48 -24.72
N LEU A 942 -11.56 -29.28 -25.44
CA LEU A 942 -10.80 -28.81 -26.60
C LEU A 942 -11.67 -28.43 -27.81
N CYS A 943 -12.96 -28.77 -27.81
CA CYS A 943 -13.89 -28.38 -28.87
C CYS A 943 -14.39 -26.94 -28.72
N SER A 944 -14.30 -26.38 -27.50
CA SER A 944 -14.71 -25.01 -27.20
C SER A 944 -13.78 -23.98 -27.89
N PRO A 945 -14.32 -23.02 -28.68
CA PRO A 945 -13.53 -21.97 -29.30
C PRO A 945 -12.67 -21.19 -28.30
N ALA A 946 -11.48 -20.76 -28.70
CA ALA A 946 -10.58 -19.98 -27.83
C ALA A 946 -11.24 -18.68 -27.32
N SER A 947 -12.07 -18.04 -28.15
CA SER A 947 -12.83 -16.85 -27.77
C SER A 947 -13.83 -17.11 -26.65
N GLU A 948 -14.51 -18.27 -26.67
CA GLU A 948 -15.43 -18.68 -25.61
C GLU A 948 -14.69 -18.97 -24.30
N ARG A 949 -13.58 -19.72 -24.38
CA ARG A 949 -12.74 -20.00 -23.20
C ARG A 949 -12.17 -18.72 -22.59
N LYS A 950 -11.77 -17.74 -23.42
CA LYS A 950 -11.29 -16.43 -22.97
C LYS A 950 -12.39 -15.62 -22.27
N GLN A 951 -13.62 -15.68 -22.78
CA GLN A 951 -14.76 -15.05 -22.12
C GLN A 951 -15.04 -15.69 -20.75
N LEU A 952 -15.07 -17.02 -20.67
CA LEU A 952 -15.28 -17.73 -19.42
C LEU A 952 -14.17 -17.46 -18.39
N LEU A 953 -12.92 -17.33 -18.84
CA LEU A 953 -11.81 -16.88 -17.99
C LEU A 953 -12.05 -15.47 -17.44
N SER A 954 -12.47 -14.52 -18.28
CA SER A 954 -12.79 -13.16 -17.86
C SER A 954 -13.89 -13.13 -16.81
N ASP A 955 -14.96 -13.90 -17.02
CA ASP A 955 -16.08 -13.98 -16.07
C ASP A 955 -15.66 -14.61 -14.73
N ALA A 956 -14.81 -15.63 -14.77
CA ALA A 956 -14.25 -16.28 -13.59
C ALA A 956 -13.34 -15.35 -12.79
N VAL A 957 -12.42 -14.64 -13.44
CA VAL A 957 -11.50 -13.68 -12.81
C VAL A 957 -12.27 -12.54 -12.14
N LYS A 958 -13.35 -12.05 -12.77
CA LYS A 958 -14.21 -11.01 -12.20
C LYS A 958 -15.00 -11.50 -11.00
N SER A 959 -15.61 -12.67 -11.11
CA SER A 959 -16.35 -13.30 -10.02
C SER A 959 -15.45 -13.47 -8.79
N HIS A 960 -14.19 -13.87 -9.01
CA HIS A 960 -13.19 -13.98 -7.97
C HIS A 960 -12.84 -12.62 -7.34
N ALA A 961 -12.44 -11.64 -8.17
CA ALA A 961 -12.07 -10.30 -7.71
C ALA A 961 -13.18 -9.64 -6.88
N ALA A 962 -14.43 -9.77 -7.32
CA ALA A 962 -15.60 -9.27 -6.61
C ALA A 962 -15.76 -9.91 -5.22
N SER A 963 -15.52 -11.24 -5.12
CA SER A 963 -15.62 -11.95 -3.86
C SER A 963 -14.57 -11.52 -2.85
N VAL A 964 -13.32 -11.34 -3.30
CA VAL A 964 -12.24 -10.79 -2.47
C VAL A 964 -12.58 -9.38 -1.97
N MET A 965 -13.06 -8.50 -2.85
CA MET A 965 -13.38 -7.12 -2.45
C MET A 965 -14.54 -7.05 -1.45
N ARG A 966 -15.58 -7.88 -1.61
CA ARG A 966 -16.63 -8.03 -0.60
C ARG A 966 -16.05 -8.46 0.75
N ALA A 967 -15.17 -9.46 0.73
CA ALA A 967 -14.53 -9.96 1.94
C ALA A 967 -13.75 -8.84 2.63
N VAL A 968 -12.86 -8.11 1.93
CA VAL A 968 -12.06 -7.02 2.53
C VAL A 968 -12.90 -5.95 3.24
N ARG A 969 -14.16 -5.74 2.84
CA ARG A 969 -15.10 -4.81 3.49
C ARG A 969 -15.94 -5.42 4.61
N GLY A 970 -15.53 -6.56 5.16
CA GLY A 970 -16.23 -7.23 6.25
C GLY A 970 -17.54 -7.88 5.81
N ARG A 971 -17.77 -8.04 4.50
CA ARG A 971 -18.95 -8.72 3.92
C ARG A 971 -18.62 -10.12 3.41
N GLY A 972 -17.61 -10.74 4.00
CA GLY A 972 -17.25 -12.14 3.80
C GLY A 972 -18.30 -13.10 4.35
N VAL A 973 -18.10 -14.39 4.09
CA VAL A 973 -19.10 -15.43 4.39
C VAL A 973 -18.66 -16.32 5.54
N ASP A 974 -17.42 -16.81 5.52
CA ASP A 974 -17.01 -17.87 6.44
C ASP A 974 -16.97 -17.39 7.89
N ARG A 975 -16.39 -16.22 8.19
CA ARG A 975 -16.31 -15.75 9.59
C ARG A 975 -17.66 -15.56 10.23
N HIS A 976 -18.63 -15.00 9.51
CA HIS A 976 -19.98 -14.84 10.04
C HIS A 976 -20.62 -16.20 10.34
N ILE A 977 -20.58 -17.15 9.40
CA ILE A 977 -21.17 -18.48 9.58
C ILE A 977 -20.47 -19.29 10.68
N THR A 978 -19.13 -19.25 10.74
CA THR A 978 -18.40 -19.92 11.83
C THR A 978 -18.69 -19.32 13.19
N SER A 979 -18.96 -18.01 13.25
CA SER A 979 -19.32 -17.32 14.50
C SER A 979 -20.74 -17.66 14.94
N LEU A 980 -21.70 -17.75 14.00
CA LEU A 980 -23.06 -18.24 14.31
C LEU A 980 -23.00 -19.65 14.92
N ARG A 981 -22.17 -20.54 14.36
CA ARG A 981 -21.97 -21.88 14.93
C ARG A 981 -21.39 -21.84 16.35
N GLN A 982 -20.49 -20.91 16.63
CA GLN A 982 -19.91 -20.73 17.97
C GLN A 982 -20.91 -20.14 18.97
N MET A 983 -21.97 -19.50 18.50
CA MET A 983 -23.03 -19.00 19.38
C MET A 983 -23.99 -20.10 19.85
N VAL A 984 -23.90 -21.33 19.35
CA VAL A 984 -24.67 -22.47 19.86
C VAL A 984 -24.15 -22.82 21.26
N MET A 985 -25.01 -22.74 22.27
CA MET A 985 -24.65 -23.02 23.66
C MET A 985 -24.72 -24.51 23.96
N GLU A 986 -24.00 -24.94 25.00
CA GLU A 986 -24.07 -26.32 25.49
C GLU A 986 -25.52 -26.71 25.84
N GLY A 987 -25.97 -27.87 25.35
CA GLY A 987 -27.34 -28.35 25.52
C GLY A 987 -28.33 -27.89 24.44
N GLU A 988 -27.97 -26.95 23.57
CA GLU A 988 -28.81 -26.56 22.42
C GLU A 988 -28.61 -27.51 21.22
N ALA A 989 -29.67 -27.72 20.44
CA ALA A 989 -29.58 -28.47 19.19
C ALA A 989 -28.75 -27.70 18.15
N VAL A 990 -27.88 -28.41 17.43
CA VAL A 990 -27.10 -27.83 16.32
C VAL A 990 -28.04 -27.58 15.14
N PRO A 991 -28.16 -26.33 14.64
CA PRO A 991 -29.03 -26.03 13.51
C PRO A 991 -28.70 -26.83 12.24
N GLY A 992 -29.74 -27.15 11.47
CA GLY A 992 -29.65 -27.93 10.23
C GLY A 992 -28.64 -27.38 9.21
N LEU A 993 -28.46 -26.04 9.19
CA LEU A 993 -27.45 -25.36 8.38
C LEU A 993 -26.03 -25.92 8.56
N PHE A 994 -25.65 -26.30 9.78
CA PHE A 994 -24.28 -26.78 10.08
C PHE A 994 -24.12 -28.30 9.90
N THR A 995 -25.23 -29.01 9.65
CA THR A 995 -25.25 -30.45 9.33
C THR A 995 -25.56 -30.71 7.85
N ASP A 996 -25.81 -29.66 7.07
CA ASP A 996 -26.04 -29.75 5.63
C ASP A 996 -24.87 -30.45 4.91
N PRO A 997 -25.14 -31.38 3.97
CA PRO A 997 -24.09 -32.13 3.28
C PRO A 997 -23.09 -31.25 2.52
N LEU A 998 -23.52 -30.14 1.90
CA LEU A 998 -22.65 -29.19 1.22
C LEU A 998 -21.80 -28.39 2.19
N TYR A 999 -22.36 -28.02 3.35
CA TYR A 999 -21.59 -27.44 4.45
C TYR A 999 -20.45 -28.35 4.91
N ALA A 1000 -20.75 -29.64 5.12
CA ALA A 1000 -19.76 -30.63 5.54
C ALA A 1000 -18.70 -30.89 4.47
N ARG A 1001 -19.10 -31.01 3.19
CA ARG A 1001 -18.22 -31.36 2.06
C ARG A 1001 -17.23 -30.26 1.70
N THR A 1002 -17.57 -28.99 1.92
CA THR A 1002 -16.74 -27.85 1.51
C THR A 1002 -15.73 -27.39 2.56
N ARG A 1003 -15.85 -27.88 3.81
CA ARG A 1003 -15.05 -27.40 4.95
C ARG A 1003 -13.73 -28.13 5.23
N PRO A 1004 -13.48 -29.38 4.80
CA PRO A 1004 -12.10 -29.82 4.60
C PRO A 1004 -11.44 -28.82 3.64
N ARG A 1005 -10.52 -28.02 4.16
CA ARG A 1005 -9.80 -27.01 3.38
C ARG A 1005 -8.71 -27.72 2.60
N LYS A 1006 -9.10 -28.39 1.50
CA LYS A 1006 -8.20 -29.18 0.65
C LYS A 1006 -7.09 -28.32 0.06
N ILE A 1007 -7.38 -27.06 -0.28
CA ILE A 1007 -6.35 -26.07 -0.57
C ILE A 1007 -6.62 -24.79 0.19
N MET A 1008 -5.57 -24.21 0.76
CA MET A 1008 -5.56 -22.85 1.26
C MET A 1008 -4.49 -22.05 0.52
N SER A 1009 -4.86 -20.89 -0.03
CA SER A 1009 -3.94 -19.97 -0.68
C SER A 1009 -3.78 -18.62 0.04
N HIS A 1010 -2.64 -17.99 -0.21
CA HIS A 1010 -2.35 -16.63 0.23
C HIS A 1010 -1.60 -15.87 -0.87
N CYS A 1011 -2.05 -14.64 -1.14
CA CYS A 1011 -1.46 -13.77 -2.16
C CYS A 1011 -1.11 -12.40 -1.57
N HIS A 1012 0.09 -12.30 -1.00
CA HIS A 1012 0.63 -11.05 -0.48
C HIS A 1012 2.14 -11.02 -0.65
N GLU A 1013 2.68 -9.86 -1.01
CA GLU A 1013 4.13 -9.68 -1.08
C GLU A 1013 4.68 -9.55 0.34
N THR A 1014 5.54 -10.47 0.73
CA THR A 1014 6.04 -10.54 2.12
C THR A 1014 7.51 -10.18 2.26
N GLY A 1015 8.28 -10.26 1.17
CA GLY A 1015 9.74 -10.15 1.20
C GLY A 1015 10.45 -11.28 1.97
N MET A 1016 9.69 -12.23 2.54
CA MET A 1016 10.18 -13.43 3.20
C MET A 1016 10.69 -14.41 2.15
N ALA A 1017 11.88 -14.99 2.34
CA ALA A 1017 12.51 -15.85 1.35
C ALA A 1017 11.77 -17.19 1.22
N GLU A 1018 11.74 -17.96 2.30
CA GLU A 1018 10.93 -19.17 2.43
C GLU A 1018 9.86 -19.00 3.51
N LYS A 1019 8.67 -19.54 3.26
CA LYS A 1019 7.52 -19.56 4.18
C LYS A 1019 6.58 -20.69 3.83
N GLY A 1020 5.72 -21.10 4.74
CA GLY A 1020 4.71 -22.13 4.49
C GLY A 1020 3.90 -22.42 5.73
N PHE A 1021 2.85 -23.22 5.57
CA PHE A 1021 2.03 -23.68 6.68
C PHE A 1021 1.57 -25.10 6.42
N LEU A 1022 1.62 -25.97 7.43
CA LEU A 1022 1.15 -27.35 7.29
C LEU A 1022 -0.28 -27.45 7.81
N LEU A 1023 -1.19 -27.75 6.89
CA LEU A 1023 -2.59 -27.95 7.22
C LEU A 1023 -2.82 -29.33 7.87
N ARG A 1024 -3.90 -29.44 8.67
CA ARG A 1024 -4.22 -30.67 9.44
C ARG A 1024 -4.67 -31.84 8.57
N ASP A 1025 -5.39 -31.57 7.48
CA ASP A 1025 -5.83 -32.61 6.55
C ASP A 1025 -4.60 -33.14 5.79
N PRO A 1026 -4.27 -34.44 5.88
CA PRO A 1026 -3.07 -34.98 5.23
C PRO A 1026 -3.02 -34.80 3.71
N GLU A 1027 -4.18 -34.67 3.05
CA GLU A 1027 -4.28 -34.48 1.60
C GLU A 1027 -4.28 -33.00 1.19
N SER A 1028 -4.23 -32.09 2.16
CA SER A 1028 -4.34 -30.66 1.87
C SER A 1028 -3.01 -30.03 1.47
N ILE A 1029 -3.12 -29.01 0.63
CA ILE A 1029 -1.99 -28.24 0.12
C ILE A 1029 -2.12 -26.78 0.54
N TRP A 1030 -1.06 -26.22 1.12
CA TRP A 1030 -0.92 -24.79 1.32
C TRP A 1030 -0.16 -24.18 0.15
N VAL A 1031 -0.65 -23.06 -0.39
CA VAL A 1031 -0.04 -22.35 -1.52
C VAL A 1031 0.11 -20.87 -1.20
N HIS A 1032 1.34 -20.40 -1.04
CA HIS A 1032 1.64 -18.97 -1.08
C HIS A 1032 2.13 -18.60 -2.47
N TYR A 1033 1.72 -17.45 -3.00
CA TYR A 1033 2.31 -16.92 -4.23
C TYR A 1033 2.47 -15.41 -4.24
N GLU A 1034 3.54 -14.95 -4.90
CA GLU A 1034 3.87 -13.54 -5.09
C GLU A 1034 4.03 -13.27 -6.59
N VAL A 1035 3.22 -12.35 -7.11
CA VAL A 1035 3.23 -11.99 -8.53
C VAL A 1035 4.16 -10.79 -8.74
N GLU A 1036 5.26 -11.02 -9.43
CA GLU A 1036 6.17 -9.98 -9.92
C GLU A 1036 5.77 -9.56 -11.34
N ASP A 1037 6.42 -8.54 -11.91
CA ASP A 1037 6.06 -8.03 -13.24
C ASP A 1037 6.24 -9.07 -14.35
N GLU A 1038 7.35 -9.81 -14.30
CA GLU A 1038 7.72 -10.79 -15.34
C GLU A 1038 7.70 -12.25 -14.85
N SER A 1039 7.33 -12.48 -13.59
CA SER A 1039 7.34 -13.80 -12.99
C SER A 1039 6.31 -13.96 -11.88
N VAL A 1040 6.04 -15.19 -11.46
CA VAL A 1040 5.32 -15.50 -10.22
C VAL A 1040 6.11 -16.54 -9.42
N ALA A 1041 6.32 -16.26 -8.14
CA ALA A 1041 7.00 -17.17 -7.22
C ALA A 1041 5.97 -17.88 -6.34
N PHE A 1042 6.11 -19.20 -6.19
CA PHE A 1042 5.23 -20.05 -5.38
C PHE A 1042 6.00 -20.71 -4.23
N SER A 1043 5.36 -20.81 -3.08
CA SER A 1043 5.71 -21.73 -2.01
C SER A 1043 4.56 -22.69 -1.76
N VAL A 1044 4.84 -23.99 -1.81
CA VAL A 1044 3.87 -25.05 -1.66
C VAL A 1044 4.26 -25.95 -0.50
N THR A 1045 3.35 -26.17 0.44
CA THR A 1045 3.57 -27.04 1.61
C THR A 1045 2.48 -28.10 1.69
N GLY A 1046 2.85 -29.33 2.06
CA GLY A 1046 1.94 -30.48 2.11
C GLY A 1046 2.66 -31.73 2.60
N ARG A 1047 2.04 -32.90 2.42
CA ARG A 1047 2.62 -34.20 2.81
C ARG A 1047 3.06 -35.04 1.62
N GLY A 1048 4.08 -35.89 1.84
CA GLY A 1048 4.65 -36.79 0.84
C GLY A 1048 5.06 -36.05 -0.42
N GLU A 1049 4.81 -36.65 -1.59
CA GLU A 1049 5.09 -36.04 -2.90
C GLU A 1049 4.04 -34.99 -3.34
N GLY A 1050 3.07 -34.68 -2.48
CA GLY A 1050 1.96 -33.77 -2.79
C GLY A 1050 2.43 -32.41 -3.32
N PRO A 1051 3.32 -31.69 -2.62
CA PRO A 1051 3.85 -30.40 -3.05
C PRO A 1051 4.51 -30.42 -4.43
N GLN A 1052 5.39 -31.39 -4.71
CA GLN A 1052 6.09 -31.52 -5.98
C GLN A 1052 5.11 -31.76 -7.13
N ARG A 1053 4.15 -32.69 -6.92
CA ARG A 1053 3.08 -32.97 -7.88
C ARG A 1053 2.20 -31.75 -8.11
N PHE A 1054 1.92 -30.96 -7.06
CA PHE A 1054 1.12 -29.74 -7.19
C PHE A 1054 1.86 -28.65 -7.99
N CYS A 1055 3.17 -28.47 -7.76
CA CYS A 1055 3.99 -27.53 -8.54
C CYS A 1055 4.01 -27.87 -10.04
N HIS A 1056 4.10 -29.16 -10.39
CA HIS A 1056 3.98 -29.59 -11.79
C HIS A 1056 2.62 -29.17 -12.40
N ASN A 1057 1.53 -29.34 -11.66
CA ASN A 1057 0.20 -28.92 -12.11
C ASN A 1057 0.05 -27.40 -12.17
N LEU A 1058 0.72 -26.64 -11.28
CA LEU A 1058 0.76 -25.18 -11.35
C LEU A 1058 1.48 -24.69 -12.61
N GLU A 1059 2.60 -25.31 -12.99
CA GLU A 1059 3.32 -24.96 -14.21
C GLU A 1059 2.46 -25.23 -15.47
N LEU A 1060 1.81 -26.40 -15.54
CA LEU A 1060 0.86 -26.72 -16.61
C LEU A 1060 -0.30 -25.72 -16.67
N ALA A 1061 -0.89 -25.40 -15.51
CA ALA A 1061 -1.96 -24.43 -15.42
C ALA A 1061 -1.51 -23.03 -15.84
N ALA A 1062 -0.33 -22.58 -15.41
CA ALA A 1062 0.22 -21.27 -15.73
C ALA A 1062 0.47 -21.14 -17.24
N ASN A 1063 1.05 -22.17 -17.87
CA ASN A 1063 1.27 -22.19 -19.32
C ASN A 1063 -0.06 -22.15 -20.10
N THR A 1064 -1.05 -22.94 -19.66
CA THR A 1064 -2.39 -22.96 -20.27
C THR A 1064 -3.07 -21.60 -20.22
N LEU A 1065 -3.05 -20.93 -19.05
CA LEU A 1065 -3.64 -19.60 -18.91
C LEU A 1065 -2.84 -18.54 -19.67
N ARG A 1066 -1.50 -18.63 -19.71
CA ARG A 1066 -0.67 -17.71 -20.50
C ARG A 1066 -1.05 -17.76 -21.98
N GLU A 1067 -1.18 -18.96 -22.55
CA GLU A 1067 -1.59 -19.14 -23.95
C GLU A 1067 -2.97 -18.53 -24.21
N LEU A 1068 -3.94 -18.76 -23.32
CA LEU A 1068 -5.28 -18.22 -23.46
C LEU A 1068 -5.36 -16.68 -23.30
N VAL A 1069 -4.49 -16.10 -22.47
CA VAL A 1069 -4.42 -14.66 -22.24
C VAL A 1069 -3.83 -13.94 -23.45
N VAL A 1070 -2.78 -14.52 -24.06
CA VAL A 1070 -2.05 -13.94 -25.20
C VAL A 1070 -2.76 -14.18 -26.53
N ALA A 1071 -3.51 -15.27 -26.68
CA ALA A 1071 -4.38 -15.54 -27.84
C ALA A 1071 -5.53 -14.53 -27.93
#